data_AF-U6G389-F1
#
_entry.id   AF-U6G389-F1
#
_cell.length_a   1.000
_cell.length_b   1.000
_cell.length_c   1.000
_cell.angle_alpha   90.00
_cell.angle_beta   90.00
_cell.angle_gamma   90.00
#
_symmetry.space_group_name_H-M   'P 1'
#
loop_
_entity.id
_entity.type
_entity.pdbx_description
1 polymer ?
#
loop_
_entity_poly.entity_id
_entity_poly.type
_entity_poly.pdbx_seq_one_letter_code
_entity_poly.pdbx_strand_id
1 'polypeptide(L)'
;MCRPVVRSEKVAKLQQKMQEADEERQGVVAQATECQLKLDLAERLVNGLADENKRWNESMTELESSKMTVIGDYLLAAAFVSYAGAFSAPFRVGLIEGEWKADLVKQNIPFTPTVTPLEVLADEADIALWKNEGLPADRISIENAAIVNSCMRWPLLIDPQLQGTRWVKQRGHDSLITVSVNRDRWLTKITDAIRNGDVLLIENLSESIDPVLDPLVSRSVSRKGRTVYVKIGGEDVEFSSSFRLLLQTKLPNPHYKPEIAAQCTLVNFTVTPEGLEEQFLAMIVNAEQPELETSKQALTRKQNEFKVTLAQLEDKLLFELSNADPELILANTTLVESDKLLFELSNADPELILANTTLVESLEETKRTTKEIQEQQAMAKEREEQINRSREAYRSSANEASLLYFVLTRLRSINPMYQYSLDSFITFVYKAIDKTKPCETIQERCGELTTSIRTTIITWVGRGLFEKHKLAFLTMLTFELLRGGKLKDAFDSQLLDFLLRGPIKQVSENPLADWLPNKAWYAVQKLIELPGFDNFATNMQKDAPSRFKEWFQELQPEKVKLPLDWKALDTMPFRKLVVLRCLRPDRLITAISEYIRTMLPNGGLYLDGDSALSFYEILESSFEESTATTPIFFILSPGADPVKEVEALGRKLGYTPHFNLHNGQDVVAMQKLDLAHKEGHWVLLQNIHLMPRWTVELEKKLDAFSSEGPHPNFRCFLSSELCDYIPVGILDRSIKLTNEPPQGLQANLKRAFACFPKDDFDEKDQKVKAIIFGLCFFHAVLLERKRFGPRGWNMNYPFSMGDLRDSAMVLLNYMEQQQGGSKVPWDDLKYIFGEIMYGGHIIDPRDRLDRLLDEAELFPFCEQHEGVSYKTPPAQSYERYMECVASMPPETPLAFGLHPNTEIGYRTQQCEDLFKTLLESEGASAGGTSSKGGGEADGEALCKEILDELGDARFDVEEISQAIPDEEKGPYQHVFLQECQCMNVLVREISRSLVEVELGFKGELTFSASMEKLVEDIRMNRVPASWMKVSFASCRPLGSWIADVKQRFEHLSEWTKEPNATPKVVNLARLFSPQSFLTAIKEVCSQQHHLELNKLNVLTTVTKKDVASIDAPAREGAFVTGCVLDGARWDVQGGCLAESKPKELFFPMPVIHCKASLETKNEDGSTYICPVYLTVQRGPTFVFNAQLRTKMPPAKWVLGGVAMILDVGGAA
;
A
#
# COMPACT_ATOMS: atom_id res chain seq x y z
N MET A 1 -48.80 65.26 111.43
CA MET A 1 -47.78 64.63 110.55
C MET A 1 -48.44 63.45 109.82
N CYS A 2 -47.94 63.06 108.63
CA CYS A 2 -48.38 61.92 107.79
C CYS A 2 -49.56 62.16 106.81
N ARG A 3 -49.27 62.72 105.63
CA ARG A 3 -50.11 62.57 104.40
C ARG A 3 -49.42 62.80 103.02
N PRO A 4 -48.14 63.20 102.86
CA PRO A 4 -47.50 63.24 101.52
C PRO A 4 -46.83 61.93 101.07
N VAL A 5 -46.45 61.03 102.00
CA VAL A 5 -45.55 59.89 101.70
C VAL A 5 -46.25 58.73 100.95
N VAL A 6 -47.58 58.59 101.07
CA VAL A 6 -48.32 57.45 100.49
C VAL A 6 -48.62 57.63 98.98
N ARG A 7 -48.61 58.86 98.46
CA ARG A 7 -48.87 59.13 97.02
C ARG A 7 -47.63 58.93 96.16
N SER A 8 -46.43 59.23 96.67
CA SER A 8 -45.16 59.01 95.97
C SER A 8 -44.80 57.52 95.85
N GLU A 9 -45.10 56.71 96.87
CA GLU A 9 -44.86 55.25 96.81
C GLU A 9 -45.76 54.54 95.79
N LYS A 10 -47.02 54.96 95.62
CA LYS A 10 -47.92 54.39 94.61
C LYS A 10 -47.51 54.77 93.19
N VAL A 11 -47.03 56.00 92.97
CA VAL A 11 -46.52 56.44 91.67
C VAL A 11 -45.22 55.72 91.32
N ALA A 12 -44.30 55.56 92.29
CA ALA A 12 -43.08 54.79 92.11
C ALA A 12 -43.34 53.31 91.79
N LYS A 13 -44.29 52.65 92.47
CA LYS A 13 -44.70 51.27 92.16
C LYS A 13 -45.35 51.13 90.78
N LEU A 14 -46.12 52.12 90.33
CA LEU A 14 -46.72 52.11 89.00
C LEU A 14 -45.68 52.40 87.90
N GLN A 15 -44.70 53.28 88.16
CA GLN A 15 -43.56 53.48 87.25
C GLN A 15 -42.69 52.23 87.15
N GLN A 16 -42.41 51.55 88.27
CA GLN A 16 -41.69 50.28 88.27
C GLN A 16 -42.44 49.20 87.48
N LYS A 17 -43.76 49.05 87.69
CA LYS A 17 -44.57 48.11 86.90
C LYS A 17 -44.68 48.47 85.42
N MET A 18 -44.72 49.76 85.09
CA MET A 18 -44.71 50.21 83.70
C MET A 18 -43.37 49.90 83.04
N GLN A 19 -42.27 50.08 83.77
CA GLN A 19 -40.91 49.80 83.31
C GLN A 19 -40.69 48.28 83.15
N GLU A 20 -41.14 47.47 84.10
CA GLU A 20 -41.15 45.99 84.00
C GLU A 20 -42.00 45.51 82.81
N ALA A 21 -43.19 46.09 82.59
CA ALA A 21 -44.05 45.73 81.47
C ALA A 21 -43.52 46.23 80.10
N ASP A 22 -42.85 47.37 80.05
CA ASP A 22 -42.18 47.86 78.83
C ASP A 22 -40.92 47.04 78.52
N GLU A 23 -40.16 46.59 79.53
CA GLU A 23 -39.05 45.65 79.37
C GLU A 23 -39.55 44.28 78.89
N GLU A 24 -40.64 43.77 79.46
CA GLU A 24 -41.27 42.51 79.03
C GLU A 24 -41.83 42.63 77.60
N ARG A 25 -42.47 43.76 77.26
CA ARG A 25 -42.93 44.05 75.89
C ARG A 25 -41.78 44.18 74.91
N GLN A 26 -40.70 44.87 75.28
CA GLN A 26 -39.50 44.96 74.45
C GLN A 26 -38.82 43.60 74.28
N GLY A 27 -38.78 42.77 75.32
CA GLY A 27 -38.28 41.40 75.26
C GLY A 27 -39.10 40.52 74.30
N VAL A 28 -40.43 40.59 74.39
CA VAL A 28 -41.34 39.83 73.49
C VAL A 28 -41.26 40.35 72.05
N VAL A 29 -41.17 41.66 71.84
CA VAL A 29 -41.02 42.23 70.49
C VAL A 29 -39.66 41.86 69.90
N ALA A 30 -38.59 41.90 70.69
CA ALA A 30 -37.26 41.46 70.25
C ALA A 30 -37.26 39.97 69.87
N GLN A 31 -37.87 39.10 70.70
CA GLN A 31 -38.03 37.68 70.40
C GLN A 31 -38.89 37.43 69.15
N ALA A 32 -39.96 38.20 68.96
CA ALA A 32 -40.80 38.10 67.76
C ALA A 32 -40.04 38.51 66.49
N THR A 33 -39.27 39.62 66.53
CA THR A 33 -38.43 40.03 65.41
C THR A 33 -37.31 39.04 65.11
N GLU A 34 -36.72 38.43 66.14
CA GLU A 34 -35.70 37.40 65.99
C GLU A 34 -36.28 36.12 65.39
N CYS A 35 -37.47 35.68 65.84
CA CYS A 35 -38.19 34.57 65.24
C CYS A 35 -38.57 34.84 63.77
N GLN A 36 -38.99 36.06 63.44
CA GLN A 36 -39.33 36.44 62.06
C GLN A 36 -38.10 36.35 61.14
N LEU A 37 -36.95 36.88 61.58
CA LEU A 37 -35.68 36.76 60.84
C LEU A 37 -35.24 35.30 60.66
N LYS A 38 -35.36 34.48 61.71
CA LYS A 38 -35.08 33.04 61.65
C LYS A 38 -36.00 32.32 60.66
N LEU A 39 -37.28 32.69 60.61
CA LEU A 39 -38.26 32.10 59.70
C LEU A 39 -37.99 32.48 58.25
N ASP A 40 -37.66 33.74 57.96
CA ASP A 40 -37.29 34.19 56.62
C ASP A 40 -36.00 33.50 56.12
N LEU A 41 -34.99 33.33 56.99
CA LEU A 41 -33.77 32.58 56.66
C LEU A 41 -34.03 31.10 56.39
N ALA A 42 -34.90 30.47 57.20
CA ALA A 42 -35.30 29.07 57.02
C ALA A 42 -36.07 28.87 55.71
N GLU A 43 -37.00 29.77 55.39
CA GLU A 43 -37.78 29.71 54.16
C GLU A 43 -36.90 29.88 52.92
N ARG A 44 -35.90 30.78 52.96
CA ARG A 44 -34.90 30.94 51.90
C ARG A 44 -34.03 29.69 51.71
N LEU A 45 -33.53 29.11 52.81
CA LEU A 45 -32.72 27.88 52.76
C LEU A 45 -33.52 26.70 52.20
N VAL A 46 -34.75 26.49 52.67
CA VAL A 46 -35.63 25.40 52.22
C VAL A 46 -35.97 25.55 50.74
N ASN A 47 -36.33 26.76 50.30
CA ASN A 47 -36.62 27.02 48.89
C ASN A 47 -35.36 26.93 48.01
N GLY A 48 -34.19 27.29 48.54
CA GLY A 48 -32.89 27.11 47.89
C GLY A 48 -32.59 25.64 47.61
N LEU A 49 -32.82 24.77 48.59
CA LEU A 49 -32.51 23.33 48.52
C LEU A 49 -33.64 22.45 47.98
N ALA A 50 -34.87 22.96 47.82
CA ALA A 50 -36.02 22.16 47.38
C ALA A 50 -35.83 21.54 45.97
N ASP A 51 -35.29 22.31 45.03
CA ASP A 51 -35.01 21.82 43.66
C ASP A 51 -33.86 20.81 43.65
N GLU A 52 -32.82 21.04 44.45
CA GLU A 52 -31.69 20.10 44.59
C GLU A 52 -32.13 18.81 45.26
N ASN A 53 -32.99 18.88 46.29
CA ASN A 53 -33.57 17.69 46.91
C ASN A 53 -34.39 16.88 45.89
N LYS A 54 -35.15 17.54 45.01
CA LYS A 54 -35.86 16.83 43.94
C LYS A 54 -34.87 16.15 42.98
N ARG A 55 -33.85 16.88 42.52
CA ARG A 55 -32.79 16.35 41.63
C ARG A 55 -32.02 15.19 42.28
N TRP A 56 -31.69 15.28 43.56
CA TRP A 56 -31.02 14.22 44.30
C TRP A 56 -31.92 13.02 44.51
N ASN A 57 -33.23 13.19 44.73
CA ASN A 57 -34.15 12.05 44.77
C ASN A 57 -34.26 11.36 43.40
N GLU A 58 -34.31 12.12 42.31
CA GLU A 58 -34.25 11.58 40.95
C GLU A 58 -32.93 10.83 40.71
N SER A 59 -31.79 11.46 41.05
CA SER A 59 -30.45 10.84 40.95
C SER A 59 -30.32 9.61 41.84
N MET A 60 -30.93 9.61 43.03
CA MET A 60 -30.94 8.48 43.95
C MET A 60 -31.74 7.32 43.36
N THR A 61 -32.90 7.57 42.75
CA THR A 61 -33.66 6.53 42.04
C THR A 61 -32.88 5.96 40.85
N GLU A 62 -32.15 6.80 40.11
CA GLU A 62 -31.25 6.33 39.04
C GLU A 62 -30.11 5.48 39.61
N LEU A 63 -29.43 5.93 40.66
CA LEU A 63 -28.36 5.18 41.33
C LEU A 63 -28.83 3.85 41.93
N GLU A 64 -30.04 3.81 42.49
CA GLU A 64 -30.66 2.55 42.97
C GLU A 64 -30.90 1.57 41.82
N SER A 65 -31.33 2.06 40.65
CA SER A 65 -31.47 1.24 39.45
C SER A 65 -30.11 0.75 38.94
N SER A 66 -29.11 1.65 38.89
CA SER A 66 -27.73 1.35 38.49
C SER A 66 -27.07 0.34 39.41
N LYS A 67 -27.37 0.35 40.72
CA LYS A 67 -26.82 -0.62 41.68
C LYS A 67 -27.07 -2.07 41.27
N MET A 68 -28.17 -2.35 40.56
CA MET A 68 -28.50 -3.69 40.08
C MET A 68 -27.76 -4.05 38.79
N THR A 69 -27.48 -3.08 37.92
CA THR A 69 -26.85 -3.27 36.59
C THR A 69 -25.34 -3.05 36.57
N VAL A 70 -24.80 -2.39 37.58
CA VAL A 70 -23.36 -2.04 37.77
C VAL A 70 -22.44 -3.24 37.53
N ILE A 71 -22.79 -4.44 38.02
CA ILE A 71 -21.92 -5.62 37.84
C ILE A 71 -21.72 -5.94 36.36
N GLY A 72 -22.79 -5.93 35.56
CA GLY A 72 -22.71 -6.17 34.12
C GLY A 72 -22.00 -5.03 33.38
N ASP A 73 -22.28 -3.78 33.77
CA ASP A 73 -21.71 -2.58 33.14
C ASP A 73 -20.19 -2.49 33.35
N TYR A 74 -19.69 -2.76 34.57
CA TYR A 74 -18.25 -2.82 34.85
C TYR A 74 -17.58 -4.04 34.22
N LEU A 75 -18.26 -5.18 34.13
CA LEU A 75 -17.72 -6.35 33.44
C LEU A 75 -17.48 -6.05 31.95
N LEU A 76 -18.43 -5.37 31.31
CA LEU A 76 -18.31 -4.92 29.92
C LEU A 76 -17.15 -3.92 29.76
N ALA A 77 -17.05 -2.93 30.65
CA ALA A 77 -15.97 -1.94 30.65
C ALA A 77 -14.58 -2.57 30.90
N ALA A 78 -14.48 -3.51 31.84
CA ALA A 78 -13.23 -4.23 32.14
C ALA A 78 -12.78 -5.11 30.98
N ALA A 79 -13.72 -5.81 30.32
CA ALA A 79 -13.43 -6.58 29.11
C ALA A 79 -12.96 -5.66 27.96
N PHE A 80 -13.60 -4.49 27.81
CA PHE A 80 -13.21 -3.49 26.82
C PHE A 80 -11.78 -2.98 27.02
N VAL A 81 -11.42 -2.53 28.22
CA VAL A 81 -10.06 -2.03 28.53
C VAL A 81 -8.99 -3.13 28.38
N SER A 82 -9.35 -4.38 28.66
CA SER A 82 -8.39 -5.49 28.64
C SER A 82 -8.12 -6.03 27.23
N TYR A 83 -9.13 -6.07 26.36
CA TYR A 83 -9.05 -6.79 25.08
C TYR A 83 -9.33 -5.92 23.86
N ALA A 84 -10.17 -4.88 23.95
CA ALA A 84 -10.63 -4.14 22.77
C ALA A 84 -9.57 -3.18 22.19
N GLY A 85 -8.59 -2.77 23.00
CA GLY A 85 -7.63 -1.70 22.66
C GLY A 85 -6.89 -1.89 21.33
N ALA A 86 -6.49 -3.12 20.99
CA ALA A 86 -5.73 -3.41 19.77
C ALA A 86 -6.58 -3.38 18.48
N PHE A 87 -7.90 -3.52 18.60
CA PHE A 87 -8.78 -3.79 17.46
C PHE A 87 -9.42 -2.54 16.86
N SER A 88 -9.89 -2.67 15.61
CA SER A 88 -10.59 -1.63 14.85
C SER A 88 -12.02 -1.39 15.36
N ALA A 89 -12.60 -0.21 15.10
CA ALA A 89 -13.98 0.11 15.52
C ALA A 89 -15.03 -0.93 15.08
N PRO A 90 -15.06 -1.40 13.82
CA PRO A 90 -16.06 -2.39 13.41
C PRO A 90 -15.96 -3.69 14.21
N PHE A 91 -14.73 -4.12 14.52
CA PHE A 91 -14.50 -5.32 15.32
C PHE A 91 -14.91 -5.11 16.78
N ARG A 92 -14.61 -3.93 17.37
CA ARG A 92 -15.06 -3.57 18.72
C ARG A 92 -16.58 -3.58 18.83
N VAL A 93 -17.29 -2.99 17.87
CA VAL A 93 -18.75 -2.99 17.84
C VAL A 93 -19.29 -4.41 17.71
N GLY A 94 -18.70 -5.23 16.84
CA GLY A 94 -19.05 -6.64 16.70
C GLY A 94 -18.87 -7.44 18.00
N LEU A 95 -17.77 -7.23 18.72
CA LEU A 95 -17.53 -7.85 20.03
C LEU A 95 -18.54 -7.39 21.08
N ILE A 96 -18.73 -6.08 21.22
CA ILE A 96 -19.60 -5.50 22.26
C ILE A 96 -21.05 -5.88 22.03
N GLU A 97 -21.59 -5.59 20.85
CA GLU A 97 -23.01 -5.76 20.54
C GLU A 97 -23.35 -7.21 20.14
N GLY A 98 -22.45 -7.87 19.40
CA GLY A 98 -22.71 -9.20 18.85
C GLY A 98 -22.41 -10.35 19.82
N GLU A 99 -21.35 -10.24 20.64
CA GLU A 99 -20.91 -11.34 21.51
C GLU A 99 -21.08 -11.04 23.00
N TRP A 100 -20.48 -9.96 23.51
CA TRP A 100 -20.43 -9.69 24.95
C TRP A 100 -21.79 -9.37 25.53
N LYS A 101 -22.54 -8.42 24.94
CA LYS A 101 -23.92 -8.14 25.38
C LYS A 101 -24.83 -9.35 25.23
N ALA A 102 -24.68 -10.12 24.15
CA ALA A 102 -25.45 -11.34 23.94
C ALA A 102 -25.15 -12.42 25.00
N ASP A 103 -23.89 -12.56 25.43
CA ASP A 103 -23.51 -13.50 26.48
C ASP A 103 -23.97 -13.03 27.87
N LEU A 104 -23.91 -11.72 28.18
CA LEU A 104 -24.48 -11.18 29.42
C LEU A 104 -25.97 -11.52 29.55
N VAL A 105 -26.73 -11.37 28.46
CA VAL A 105 -28.15 -11.78 28.40
C VAL A 105 -28.28 -13.29 28.62
N LYS A 106 -27.47 -14.10 27.94
CA LYS A 106 -27.51 -15.57 28.05
C LYS A 106 -27.20 -16.07 29.46
N GLN A 107 -26.28 -15.42 30.16
CA GLN A 107 -25.88 -15.75 31.54
C GLN A 107 -26.80 -15.12 32.59
N ASN A 108 -27.82 -14.35 32.19
CA ASN A 108 -28.73 -13.61 33.08
C ASN A 108 -28.00 -12.64 34.03
N ILE A 109 -26.92 -12.00 33.55
CA ILE A 109 -26.25 -10.95 34.31
C ILE A 109 -26.97 -9.63 34.01
N PRO A 110 -27.50 -8.92 35.03
CA PRO A 110 -28.15 -7.63 34.81
C PRO A 110 -27.13 -6.59 34.35
N PHE A 111 -27.46 -5.87 33.29
CA PHE A 111 -26.69 -4.74 32.76
C PHE A 111 -27.65 -3.71 32.16
N THR A 112 -27.17 -2.50 31.96
CA THR A 112 -27.94 -1.40 31.39
C THR A 112 -27.99 -1.56 29.86
N PRO A 113 -29.16 -1.77 29.21
CA PRO A 113 -29.21 -2.16 27.79
C PRO A 113 -28.54 -1.17 26.82
N THR A 114 -28.61 0.13 27.14
CA THR A 114 -28.05 1.22 26.32
C THR A 114 -26.61 1.55 26.65
N VAL A 115 -26.00 0.91 27.66
CA VAL A 115 -24.68 1.31 28.14
C VAL A 115 -23.61 1.11 27.07
N THR A 116 -22.72 2.09 27.00
CA THR A 116 -21.46 1.97 26.27
C THR A 116 -20.30 1.88 27.26
N PRO A 117 -19.24 1.10 26.98
CA PRO A 117 -18.06 1.04 27.84
C PRO A 117 -17.45 2.41 28.12
N LEU A 118 -17.57 3.35 27.19
CA LEU A 118 -17.06 4.70 27.33
C LEU A 118 -17.76 5.47 28.46
N GLU A 119 -19.09 5.40 28.55
CA GLU A 119 -19.89 6.06 29.60
C GLU A 119 -19.57 5.55 31.01
N VAL A 120 -19.08 4.31 31.12
CA VAL A 120 -18.65 3.72 32.41
C VAL A 120 -17.24 4.15 32.80
N LEU A 121 -16.37 4.36 31.80
CA LEU A 121 -14.94 4.63 32.01
C LEU A 121 -14.62 6.11 32.16
N ALA A 122 -15.46 6.99 31.62
CA ALA A 122 -15.20 8.43 31.56
C ALA A 122 -16.51 9.21 31.58
N ASP A 123 -16.52 10.32 32.30
CA ASP A 123 -17.64 11.25 32.29
C ASP A 123 -17.50 12.30 31.15
N GLU A 124 -18.51 13.14 30.99
CA GLU A 124 -18.47 14.19 29.96
C GLU A 124 -17.41 15.27 30.22
N ALA A 125 -16.97 15.45 31.47
CA ALA A 125 -15.95 16.42 31.86
C ALA A 125 -14.54 15.92 31.48
N ASP A 126 -14.26 14.63 31.68
CA ASP A 126 -13.04 13.95 31.25
C ASP A 126 -12.88 14.01 29.73
N ILE A 127 -13.95 13.70 28.98
CA ILE A 127 -13.94 13.76 27.52
C ILE A 127 -13.70 15.20 27.04
N ALA A 128 -14.31 16.18 27.71
CA ALA A 128 -14.11 17.60 27.44
C ALA A 128 -12.66 18.04 27.73
N LEU A 129 -12.05 17.54 28.80
CA LEU A 129 -10.66 17.77 29.14
C LEU A 129 -9.73 17.22 28.06
N TRP A 130 -9.90 15.96 27.63
CA TRP A 130 -9.03 15.35 26.62
C TRP A 130 -9.10 16.07 25.28
N LYS A 131 -10.29 16.55 24.90
CA LYS A 131 -10.47 17.38 23.69
C LYS A 131 -9.69 18.70 23.79
N ASN A 132 -9.69 19.35 24.96
CA ASN A 132 -8.90 20.56 25.20
C ASN A 132 -7.38 20.27 25.18
N GLU A 133 -6.97 19.05 25.51
CA GLU A 133 -5.59 18.55 25.42
C GLU A 133 -5.18 18.10 24.01
N GLY A 134 -6.01 18.35 22.99
CA GLY A 134 -5.67 18.06 21.59
C GLY A 134 -5.99 16.65 21.10
N LEU A 135 -6.78 15.87 21.87
CA LEU A 135 -7.30 14.59 21.39
C LEU A 135 -8.35 14.82 20.27
N PRO A 136 -8.27 14.07 19.16
CA PRO A 136 -9.31 14.08 18.13
C PRO A 136 -10.70 13.73 18.69
N ALA A 137 -11.75 14.32 18.12
CA ALA A 137 -13.13 14.14 18.58
C ALA A 137 -13.81 12.86 18.06
N ASP A 138 -13.09 12.00 17.33
CA ASP A 138 -13.63 10.74 16.84
C ASP A 138 -13.79 9.72 17.97
N ARG A 139 -14.76 8.81 17.79
CA ARG A 139 -15.12 7.82 18.81
C ARG A 139 -13.95 6.92 19.20
N ILE A 140 -13.12 6.49 18.26
CA ILE A 140 -12.00 5.58 18.55
C ILE A 140 -10.95 6.29 19.41
N SER A 141 -10.58 7.53 19.07
CA SER A 141 -9.63 8.32 19.87
C SER A 141 -10.12 8.51 21.30
N ILE A 142 -11.40 8.81 21.49
CA ILE A 142 -12.01 8.97 22.83
C ILE A 142 -12.02 7.63 23.59
N GLU A 143 -12.41 6.54 22.95
CA GLU A 143 -12.35 5.19 23.54
C GLU A 143 -10.91 4.82 23.92
N ASN A 144 -9.94 5.13 23.07
CA ASN A 144 -8.54 4.85 23.33
C ASN A 144 -8.00 5.68 24.50
N ALA A 145 -8.39 6.95 24.61
CA ALA A 145 -8.02 7.79 25.74
C ALA A 145 -8.59 7.23 27.06
N ALA A 146 -9.84 6.76 27.06
CA ALA A 146 -10.43 6.06 28.19
C ALA A 146 -9.63 4.79 28.55
N ILE A 147 -9.24 3.97 27.57
CA ILE A 147 -8.40 2.78 27.81
C ILE A 147 -7.05 3.17 28.41
N VAL A 148 -6.36 4.17 27.87
CA VAL A 148 -5.05 4.63 28.36
C VAL A 148 -5.14 5.10 29.81
N ASN A 149 -6.25 5.76 30.19
CA ASN A 149 -6.49 6.24 31.54
C ASN A 149 -6.85 5.16 32.54
N SER A 150 -7.63 4.17 32.11
CA SER A 150 -8.19 3.14 32.99
C SER A 150 -7.37 1.84 32.99
N CYS A 151 -6.42 1.67 32.08
CA CYS A 151 -5.62 0.45 31.99
C CYS A 151 -4.68 0.28 33.18
N MET A 152 -4.67 -0.93 33.74
CA MET A 152 -3.72 -1.28 34.81
C MET A 152 -2.36 -1.69 34.27
N ARG A 153 -2.28 -2.36 33.12
CA ARG A 153 -1.02 -2.72 32.44
C ARG A 153 -0.43 -1.50 31.74
N TRP A 154 0.85 -1.56 31.37
CA TRP A 154 1.47 -0.46 30.62
C TRP A 154 0.81 -0.32 29.24
N PRO A 155 0.28 0.85 28.86
CA PRO A 155 -0.27 1.04 27.52
C PRO A 155 0.86 1.16 26.50
N LEU A 156 0.73 0.41 25.41
CA LEU A 156 1.59 0.51 24.23
C LEU A 156 0.76 1.04 23.07
N LEU A 157 1.07 2.28 22.68
CA LEU A 157 0.39 3.04 21.65
C LEU A 157 0.95 2.69 20.27
N ILE A 158 0.12 2.06 19.43
CA ILE A 158 0.40 1.86 18.01
C ILE A 158 -0.08 3.14 17.30
N ASP A 159 0.84 4.07 17.06
CA ASP A 159 0.55 5.43 16.65
C ASP A 159 1.47 5.88 15.50
N PRO A 160 1.21 5.41 14.25
CA PRO A 160 2.04 5.75 13.09
C PRO A 160 1.99 7.25 12.73
N GLN A 161 0.86 7.93 12.97
CA GLN A 161 0.67 9.35 12.66
C GLN A 161 0.96 10.30 13.84
N LEU A 162 1.42 9.76 14.98
CA LEU A 162 1.81 10.52 16.18
C LEU A 162 0.66 11.33 16.83
N GLN A 163 -0.60 10.99 16.61
CA GLN A 163 -1.74 11.72 17.17
C GLN A 163 -1.88 11.48 18.68
N GLY A 164 -1.84 10.21 19.10
CA GLY A 164 -1.88 9.85 20.52
C GLY A 164 -0.67 10.40 21.28
N THR A 165 0.49 10.41 20.63
CA THR A 165 1.73 10.97 21.16
C THR A 165 1.62 12.47 21.43
N ARG A 166 1.02 13.24 20.51
CA ARG A 166 0.79 14.68 20.69
C ARG A 166 -0.11 14.94 21.89
N TRP A 167 -1.22 14.20 22.02
CA TRP A 167 -2.13 14.30 23.16
C TRP A 167 -1.43 14.00 24.49
N VAL A 168 -0.67 12.89 24.59
CA VAL A 168 0.08 12.52 25.80
C VAL A 168 1.07 13.62 26.19
N LYS A 169 1.79 14.20 25.23
CA LYS A 169 2.74 15.30 25.48
C LYS A 169 2.05 16.56 25.98
N GLN A 170 0.91 16.91 25.38
CA GLN A 170 0.16 18.09 25.75
C GLN A 170 -0.43 17.95 27.16
N ARG A 171 -0.89 16.76 27.53
CA ARG A 171 -1.37 16.48 28.88
C ARG A 171 -0.27 16.43 29.94
N GLY A 172 0.88 15.85 29.59
CA GLY A 172 1.95 15.54 30.54
C GLY A 172 2.76 16.74 31.04
N HIS A 173 2.68 17.89 30.34
CA HIS A 173 3.38 19.15 30.62
C HIS A 173 4.73 18.96 31.33
N ASP A 174 4.85 19.33 32.61
CA ASP A 174 6.12 19.37 33.36
C ASP A 174 6.55 18.03 33.98
N SER A 175 5.64 17.05 34.07
CA SER A 175 5.87 15.74 34.72
C SER A 175 6.24 14.61 33.76
N LEU A 176 6.19 14.87 32.46
CA LEU A 176 6.43 13.89 31.41
C LEU A 176 7.87 13.91 30.93
N ILE A 177 8.56 12.79 31.10
CA ILE A 177 9.89 12.56 30.56
C ILE A 177 9.77 11.75 29.27
N THR A 178 10.22 12.32 28.15
CA THR A 178 10.24 11.61 26.85
C THR A 178 11.64 11.07 26.56
N VAL A 179 11.74 9.78 26.26
CA VAL A 179 13.00 9.09 25.97
C VAL A 179 12.85 8.28 24.68
N SER A 180 13.91 8.27 23.86
CA SER A 180 14.05 7.31 22.77
C SER A 180 15.26 6.43 23.06
N VAL A 181 15.09 5.11 22.92
CA VAL A 181 16.11 4.07 23.25
C VAL A 181 17.39 4.23 22.41
N ASN A 182 17.35 5.03 21.35
CA ASN A 182 18.44 5.24 20.40
C ASN A 182 19.30 6.50 20.66
N ARG A 183 19.09 7.21 21.78
CA ARG A 183 19.86 8.42 22.15
C ARG A 183 20.79 8.15 23.35
N ASP A 184 21.91 8.85 23.42
CA ASP A 184 22.86 8.72 24.53
C ASP A 184 22.20 9.02 25.89
N ARG A 185 22.59 8.25 26.92
CA ARG A 185 22.11 8.37 28.32
C ARG A 185 20.61 8.09 28.55
N TRP A 186 19.96 7.36 27.65
CA TRP A 186 18.55 6.99 27.81
C TRP A 186 18.30 6.17 29.09
N LEU A 187 19.16 5.20 29.43
CA LEU A 187 19.05 4.40 30.65
C LEU A 187 19.04 5.26 31.92
N THR A 188 19.94 6.25 32.01
CA THR A 188 20.03 7.15 33.17
C THR A 188 18.74 7.94 33.36
N LYS A 189 18.17 8.46 32.26
CA LYS A 189 16.88 9.16 32.31
C LYS A 189 15.74 8.25 32.79
N ILE A 190 15.73 7.00 32.37
CA ILE A 190 14.75 6.01 32.84
C ILE A 190 14.92 5.73 34.32
N THR A 191 16.16 5.50 34.79
CA THR A 191 16.40 5.24 36.21
C THR A 191 16.03 6.42 37.09
N ASP A 192 16.27 7.65 36.63
CA ASP A 192 15.90 8.87 37.37
C ASP A 192 14.37 9.05 37.41
N ALA A 193 13.68 8.84 36.28
CA ALA A 193 12.22 8.89 36.20
C ALA A 193 11.55 7.89 37.16
N ILE A 194 12.09 6.67 37.26
CA ILE A 194 11.57 5.62 38.16
C ILE A 194 11.74 6.01 39.64
N ARG A 195 12.89 6.60 40.00
CA ARG A 195 13.18 7.05 41.37
C ARG A 195 12.28 8.21 41.78
N ASN A 196 12.09 9.17 40.89
CA ASN A 196 11.29 10.36 41.15
C ASN A 196 9.78 10.08 41.07
N GLY A 197 9.39 9.00 40.38
CA GLY A 197 7.99 8.66 40.18
C GLY A 197 7.31 9.49 39.08
N ASP A 198 8.09 9.88 38.07
CA ASP A 198 7.65 10.68 36.92
C ASP A 198 6.85 9.83 35.92
N VAL A 199 6.17 10.48 34.97
CA VAL A 199 5.54 9.80 33.84
C VAL A 199 6.57 9.68 32.72
N LEU A 200 6.89 8.46 32.27
CA LEU A 200 7.89 8.19 31.24
C LEU A 200 7.21 7.75 29.94
N LEU A 201 7.51 8.43 28.83
CA LEU A 201 7.12 8.01 27.48
C LEU A 201 8.36 7.53 26.71
N ILE A 202 8.34 6.26 26.29
CA ILE A 202 9.36 5.69 25.40
C ILE A 202 8.86 5.71 23.95
N GLU A 203 9.53 6.49 23.10
CA GLU A 203 9.15 6.71 21.70
C GLU A 203 9.90 5.81 20.72
N ASN A 204 9.21 5.48 19.62
CA ASN A 204 9.73 4.77 18.46
C ASN A 204 10.29 3.37 18.77
N LEU A 205 9.53 2.58 19.53
CA LEU A 205 9.86 1.18 19.78
C LEU A 205 9.68 0.33 18.52
N SER A 206 10.68 -0.48 18.23
CA SER A 206 10.61 -1.54 17.22
C SER A 206 9.88 -2.78 17.77
N GLU A 207 9.74 -3.82 16.94
CA GLU A 207 9.16 -5.10 17.36
C GLU A 207 10.02 -5.83 18.42
N SER A 208 11.34 -5.60 18.39
CA SER A 208 12.28 -6.13 19.37
C SER A 208 12.59 -5.10 20.46
N ILE A 209 11.97 -5.24 21.63
CA ILE A 209 12.28 -4.43 22.81
C ILE A 209 13.63 -4.88 23.39
N ASP A 210 14.46 -3.93 23.85
CA ASP A 210 15.72 -4.22 24.51
C ASP A 210 15.46 -5.02 25.81
N PRO A 211 16.08 -6.20 26.01
CA PRO A 211 15.88 -7.04 27.20
C PRO A 211 16.18 -6.33 28.53
N VAL A 212 16.96 -5.24 28.52
CA VAL A 212 17.21 -4.42 29.71
C VAL A 212 15.92 -3.82 30.27
N LEU A 213 14.89 -3.63 29.44
CA LEU A 213 13.58 -3.11 29.82
C LEU A 213 12.59 -4.20 30.26
N ASP A 214 12.86 -5.49 30.02
CA ASP A 214 11.96 -6.58 30.39
C ASP A 214 11.52 -6.54 31.87
N PRO A 215 12.41 -6.26 32.85
CA PRO A 215 12.01 -6.14 34.25
C PRO A 215 11.00 -5.01 34.52
N LEU A 216 11.09 -3.92 33.75
CA LEU A 216 10.20 -2.77 33.86
C LEU A 216 8.85 -3.05 33.19
N VAL A 217 8.87 -3.63 31.99
CA VAL A 217 7.68 -3.98 31.21
C VAL A 217 6.87 -5.07 31.91
N SER A 218 7.53 -6.11 32.41
CA SER A 218 6.91 -7.19 33.18
C SER A 218 6.56 -6.82 34.63
N ARG A 219 6.99 -5.64 35.10
CA ARG A 219 6.85 -5.17 36.49
C ARG A 219 7.44 -6.16 37.50
N SER A 220 8.62 -6.70 37.22
CA SER A 220 9.34 -7.60 38.13
C SER A 220 9.98 -6.81 39.29
N VAL A 221 9.15 -6.27 40.17
CA VAL A 221 9.58 -5.55 41.36
C VAL A 221 9.90 -6.50 42.51
N SER A 222 11.04 -6.27 43.15
CA SER A 222 11.51 -6.98 44.34
C SER A 222 11.37 -6.07 45.57
N ARG A 223 10.89 -6.61 46.68
CA ARG A 223 10.72 -5.85 47.92
C ARG A 223 11.93 -6.09 48.83
N LYS A 224 12.62 -5.02 49.23
CA LYS A 224 13.71 -5.07 50.23
C LYS A 224 13.36 -4.14 51.38
N GLY A 225 12.80 -4.71 52.46
CA GLY A 225 12.29 -3.92 53.59
C GLY A 225 10.95 -3.23 53.26
N ARG A 226 10.87 -1.91 53.49
CA ARG A 226 9.67 -1.10 53.16
C ARG A 226 9.67 -0.57 51.73
N THR A 227 10.84 -0.41 51.11
CA THR A 227 11.00 0.12 49.75
C THR A 227 10.96 -1.01 48.72
N VAL A 228 10.46 -0.67 47.53
CA VAL A 228 10.32 -1.56 46.39
C VAL A 228 11.42 -1.22 45.39
N TYR A 229 12.04 -2.22 44.77
CA TYR A 229 13.13 -2.04 43.81
C TYR A 229 12.83 -2.80 42.52
N VAL A 230 13.18 -2.20 41.38
CA VAL A 230 13.19 -2.87 40.07
C VAL A 230 14.64 -2.99 39.58
N LYS A 231 15.01 -4.14 39.04
CA LYS A 231 16.37 -4.38 38.55
C LYS A 231 16.47 -3.96 37.09
N ILE A 232 17.23 -2.93 36.78
CA ILE A 232 17.42 -2.41 35.41
C ILE A 232 18.91 -2.34 35.11
N GLY A 233 19.34 -2.92 34.00
CA GLY A 233 20.75 -2.90 33.58
C GLY A 233 21.72 -3.56 34.57
N GLY A 234 21.22 -4.42 35.46
CA GLY A 234 21.99 -5.04 36.53
C GLY A 234 22.00 -4.27 37.86
N GLU A 235 21.49 -3.04 37.90
CA GLU A 235 21.39 -2.22 39.10
C GLU A 235 19.99 -2.29 39.74
N ASP A 236 19.92 -2.23 41.06
CA ASP A 236 18.66 -2.13 41.80
C ASP A 236 18.24 -0.65 41.90
N VAL A 237 17.15 -0.30 41.23
CA VAL A 237 16.59 1.05 41.20
C VAL A 237 15.38 1.10 42.12
N GLU A 238 15.34 2.07 43.04
CA GLU A 238 14.18 2.29 43.91
C GLU A 238 12.95 2.66 43.06
N PHE A 239 11.87 1.91 43.23
CA PHE A 239 10.65 2.01 42.45
C PHE A 239 9.61 2.82 43.22
N SER A 240 9.28 4.01 42.70
CA SER A 240 8.18 4.82 43.22
C SER A 240 6.82 4.28 42.78
N SER A 241 5.83 4.29 43.68
CA SER A 241 4.46 3.87 43.36
C SER A 241 3.70 4.86 42.46
N SER A 242 4.16 6.11 42.34
CA SER A 242 3.56 7.11 41.44
C SER A 242 4.04 7.00 39.99
N PHE A 243 5.09 6.21 39.74
CA PHE A 243 5.68 6.05 38.41
C PHE A 243 4.68 5.47 37.39
N ARG A 244 4.64 6.06 36.19
CA ARG A 244 3.85 5.54 35.07
C ARG A 244 4.69 5.43 33.80
N LEU A 245 4.55 4.32 33.07
CA LEU A 245 5.22 4.07 31.81
C LEU A 245 4.22 4.04 30.64
N LEU A 246 4.53 4.79 29.59
CA LEU A 246 3.85 4.81 28.30
C LEU A 246 4.83 4.36 27.21
N LEU A 247 4.39 3.46 26.35
CA LEU A 247 5.19 2.93 25.25
C LEU A 247 4.58 3.36 23.91
N GLN A 248 5.39 3.70 22.91
CA GLN A 248 4.90 4.14 21.61
C GLN A 248 5.70 3.50 20.46
N THR A 249 4.99 3.10 19.40
CA THR A 249 5.57 2.65 18.14
C THR A 249 4.98 3.38 16.94
N LYS A 250 5.84 3.68 15.94
CA LYS A 250 5.43 4.25 14.64
C LYS A 250 5.05 3.18 13.62
N LEU A 251 5.25 1.90 13.94
CA LEU A 251 4.92 0.80 13.04
C LEU A 251 3.39 0.66 12.98
N PRO A 252 2.76 0.62 11.79
CA PRO A 252 1.31 0.56 11.68
C PRO A 252 0.73 -0.80 12.06
N ASN A 253 1.48 -1.88 11.86
CA ASN A 253 1.06 -3.24 12.21
C ASN A 253 2.26 -4.05 12.75
N PRO A 254 2.69 -3.80 14.00
CA PRO A 254 3.83 -4.48 14.61
C PRO A 254 3.49 -5.90 15.05
N HIS A 255 4.39 -6.85 14.80
CA HIS A 255 4.26 -8.23 15.30
C HIS A 255 5.00 -8.40 16.63
N TYR A 256 4.25 -8.31 17.74
CA TYR A 256 4.79 -8.54 19.08
C TYR A 256 4.69 -10.00 19.50
N LYS A 257 5.67 -10.44 20.31
CA LYS A 257 5.60 -11.75 20.96
C LYS A 257 4.43 -11.79 21.97
N PRO A 258 3.81 -12.96 22.21
CA PRO A 258 2.70 -13.10 23.15
C PRO A 258 3.00 -12.55 24.56
N GLU A 259 4.26 -12.61 25.02
CA GLU A 259 4.61 -12.06 26.33
C GLU A 259 4.40 -10.54 26.43
N ILE A 260 4.71 -9.80 25.36
CA ILE A 260 4.50 -8.34 25.33
C ILE A 260 3.00 -8.02 25.34
N ALA A 261 2.19 -8.77 24.58
CA ALA A 261 0.73 -8.60 24.56
C ALA A 261 0.07 -9.00 25.89
N ALA A 262 0.69 -9.89 26.67
CA ALA A 262 0.25 -10.22 28.02
C ALA A 262 0.63 -9.13 29.04
N GLN A 263 1.85 -8.60 28.95
CA GLN A 263 2.41 -7.62 29.91
C GLN A 263 1.90 -6.19 29.68
N CYS A 264 1.64 -5.81 28.43
CA CYS A 264 1.16 -4.48 28.05
C CYS A 264 -0.29 -4.53 27.56
N THR A 265 -1.01 -3.41 27.67
CA THR A 265 -2.27 -3.20 26.95
C THR A 265 -1.95 -2.53 25.62
N LEU A 266 -2.17 -3.24 24.51
CA LEU A 266 -2.00 -2.68 23.17
C LEU A 266 -3.17 -1.75 22.86
N VAL A 267 -2.88 -0.52 22.40
CA VAL A 267 -3.90 0.48 22.03
C VAL A 267 -3.62 0.99 20.62
N ASN A 268 -4.58 0.78 19.72
CA ASN A 268 -4.47 1.17 18.33
C ASN A 268 -4.94 2.61 18.11
N PHE A 269 -3.97 3.53 17.95
CA PHE A 269 -4.18 4.95 17.64
C PHE A 269 -4.06 5.26 16.14
N THR A 270 -4.18 4.25 15.28
CA THR A 270 -4.19 4.49 13.82
C THR A 270 -5.39 5.33 13.42
N VAL A 271 -5.13 6.35 12.60
CA VAL A 271 -6.14 7.30 12.14
C VAL A 271 -7.20 6.61 11.26
N THR A 272 -8.47 6.95 11.49
CA THR A 272 -9.60 6.47 10.68
C THR A 272 -9.97 7.44 9.55
N PRO A 273 -10.63 6.96 8.47
CA PRO A 273 -11.17 7.83 7.42
C PRO A 273 -12.09 8.93 7.95
N GLU A 274 -12.97 8.60 8.90
CA GLU A 274 -13.90 9.54 9.52
C GLU A 274 -13.17 10.56 10.42
N GLY A 275 -12.23 10.10 11.24
CA GLY A 275 -11.45 10.99 12.11
C GLY A 275 -10.61 11.98 11.30
N LEU A 276 -10.02 11.52 10.19
CA LEU A 276 -9.25 12.38 9.31
C LEU A 276 -10.12 13.32 8.47
N GLU A 277 -11.32 12.89 8.07
CA GLU A 277 -12.30 13.75 7.41
C GLU A 277 -12.65 14.96 8.29
N GLU A 278 -12.93 14.76 9.59
CA GLU A 278 -13.24 15.88 10.50
C GLU A 278 -12.02 16.80 10.70
N GLN A 279 -10.80 16.25 10.71
CA GLN A 279 -9.57 17.05 10.76
C GLN A 279 -9.42 17.93 9.51
N PHE A 280 -9.59 17.37 8.31
CA PHE A 280 -9.56 18.16 7.07
C PHE A 280 -10.70 19.15 6.99
N LEU A 281 -11.89 18.83 7.53
CA LEU A 281 -13.00 19.77 7.60
C LEU A 281 -12.62 20.99 8.43
N ALA A 282 -12.10 20.79 9.65
CA ALA A 282 -11.63 21.87 10.50
C ALA A 282 -10.53 22.70 9.81
N MET A 283 -9.60 22.05 9.13
CA MET A 283 -8.51 22.74 8.42
C MET A 283 -9.00 23.59 7.24
N ILE A 284 -9.87 23.04 6.38
CA ILE A 284 -10.42 23.74 5.21
C ILE A 284 -11.27 24.92 5.67
N VAL A 285 -12.13 24.72 6.68
CA VAL A 285 -12.94 25.80 7.24
C VAL A 285 -12.07 26.87 7.88
N ASN A 286 -10.99 26.51 8.59
CA ASN A 286 -10.06 27.48 9.14
C ASN A 286 -9.37 28.35 8.07
N ALA A 287 -9.06 27.75 6.91
CA ALA A 287 -8.44 28.47 5.80
C ALA A 287 -9.44 29.38 5.05
N GLU A 288 -10.66 28.89 4.81
CA GLU A 288 -11.68 29.62 4.03
C GLU A 288 -12.50 30.62 4.88
N GLN A 289 -12.84 30.24 6.11
CA GLN A 289 -13.66 31.02 7.05
C GLN A 289 -13.07 30.95 8.47
N PRO A 290 -11.93 31.61 8.73
CA PRO A 290 -11.23 31.53 10.02
C PRO A 290 -12.08 32.01 11.19
N GLU A 291 -12.96 32.99 10.98
CA GLU A 291 -13.88 33.49 12.01
C GLU A 291 -14.84 32.40 12.50
N LEU A 292 -15.32 31.56 11.58
CA LEU A 292 -16.28 30.50 11.88
C LEU A 292 -15.62 29.38 12.69
N GLU A 293 -14.40 28.97 12.31
CA GLU A 293 -13.66 27.95 13.06
C GLU A 293 -13.18 28.49 14.43
N THR A 294 -12.72 29.73 14.50
CA THR A 294 -12.35 30.38 15.79
C THR A 294 -13.56 30.46 16.72
N SER A 295 -14.73 30.83 16.18
CA SER A 295 -15.99 30.86 16.93
C SER A 295 -16.39 29.46 17.41
N LYS A 296 -16.25 28.42 16.56
CA LYS A 296 -16.49 27.03 16.94
C LYS A 296 -15.56 26.57 18.07
N GLN A 297 -14.26 26.81 17.95
CA GLN A 297 -13.27 26.43 18.96
C GLN A 297 -13.52 27.15 20.29
N ALA A 298 -13.80 28.45 20.24
CA ALA A 298 -14.15 29.23 21.42
C ALA A 298 -15.45 28.74 22.07
N LEU A 299 -16.47 28.39 21.27
CA LEU A 299 -17.74 27.85 21.75
C LEU A 299 -17.56 26.48 22.39
N THR A 300 -16.81 25.59 21.73
CA THR A 300 -16.51 24.24 22.23
C THR A 300 -15.75 24.30 23.55
N ARG A 301 -14.73 25.16 23.62
CA ARG A 301 -13.95 25.38 24.84
C ARG A 301 -14.82 25.94 25.96
N LYS A 302 -15.68 26.92 25.68
CA LYS A 302 -16.63 27.47 26.67
C LYS A 302 -17.65 26.43 27.14
N GLN A 303 -18.19 25.61 26.25
CA GLN A 303 -19.08 24.52 26.63
C GLN A 303 -18.36 23.50 27.53
N ASN A 304 -17.14 23.13 27.17
CA ASN A 304 -16.29 22.24 27.98
C ASN A 304 -16.02 22.87 29.37
N GLU A 305 -15.65 24.14 29.41
CA GLU A 305 -15.46 24.91 30.65
C GLU A 305 -16.75 24.95 31.48
N PHE A 306 -17.92 25.16 30.86
CA PHE A 306 -19.22 25.13 31.54
C PHE A 306 -19.52 23.76 32.15
N LYS A 307 -19.22 22.66 31.46
CA LYS A 307 -19.39 21.31 32.02
C LYS A 307 -18.50 21.09 33.25
N VAL A 308 -17.24 21.50 33.16
CA VAL A 308 -16.28 21.39 34.28
C VAL A 308 -16.70 22.27 35.45
N THR A 309 -17.11 23.52 35.21
CA THR A 309 -17.54 24.42 36.28
C THR A 309 -18.84 23.96 36.93
N LEU A 310 -19.79 23.40 36.17
CA LEU A 310 -21.02 22.81 36.74
C LEU A 310 -20.68 21.68 37.73
N ALA A 311 -19.78 20.77 37.36
CA ALA A 311 -19.33 19.70 38.26
C ALA A 311 -18.64 20.26 39.51
N GLN A 312 -17.76 21.25 39.36
CA GLN A 312 -17.08 21.89 40.49
C GLN A 312 -18.03 22.66 41.42
N LEU A 313 -19.05 23.33 40.86
CA LEU A 313 -20.06 24.04 41.64
C LEU A 313 -20.93 23.06 42.43
N GLU A 314 -21.23 21.90 41.86
CA GLU A 314 -21.94 20.81 42.54
C GLU A 314 -21.10 20.22 43.69
N ASP A 315 -19.83 19.91 43.44
CA ASP A 315 -18.90 19.46 44.48
C ASP A 315 -18.73 20.50 45.61
N LYS A 316 -18.64 21.78 45.23
CA LYS A 316 -18.55 22.88 46.18
C LYS A 316 -19.81 23.01 47.02
N LEU A 317 -21.00 22.86 46.43
CA LEU A 317 -22.28 22.88 47.14
C LEU A 317 -22.37 21.71 48.14
N LEU A 318 -21.98 20.51 47.72
CA LEU A 318 -21.91 19.33 48.61
C LEU A 318 -20.89 19.52 49.73
N PHE A 319 -19.72 20.11 49.43
CA PHE A 319 -18.70 20.42 50.42
C PHE A 319 -19.19 21.45 51.44
N GLU A 320 -19.82 22.54 51.02
CA GLU A 320 -20.38 23.57 51.90
C GLU A 320 -21.48 23.00 52.81
N LEU A 321 -22.33 22.10 52.29
CA LEU A 321 -23.33 21.38 53.09
C LEU A 321 -22.69 20.38 54.06
N SER A 322 -21.66 19.65 53.65
CA SER A 322 -20.96 18.68 54.52
C SER A 322 -20.25 19.36 55.70
N ASN A 323 -19.75 20.58 55.53
CA ASN A 323 -19.13 21.36 56.59
C ASN A 323 -20.15 22.10 57.47
N ALA A 324 -21.41 22.15 57.07
CA ALA A 324 -22.50 22.76 57.84
C ALA A 324 -23.10 21.82 58.90
N ASP A 325 -22.66 20.56 58.95
CA ASP A 325 -23.14 19.56 59.91
C ASP A 325 -22.61 19.84 61.34
N PRO A 326 -23.48 20.05 62.36
CA PRO A 326 -23.06 20.43 63.72
C PRO A 326 -22.14 19.42 64.41
N GLU A 327 -22.22 18.12 64.07
CA GLU A 327 -21.39 17.06 64.67
C GLU A 327 -19.90 17.19 64.29
N LEU A 328 -19.58 17.74 63.12
CA LEU A 328 -18.21 17.82 62.59
C LEU A 328 -17.46 19.09 63.05
N ILE A 329 -18.19 20.15 63.41
CA ILE A 329 -17.63 21.37 64.01
C ILE A 329 -17.08 21.08 65.42
N LEU A 330 -17.70 20.15 66.15
CA LEU A 330 -17.20 19.67 67.45
C LEU A 330 -15.98 18.73 67.31
N ALA A 331 -15.89 17.95 66.23
CA ALA A 331 -14.82 16.97 66.04
C ALA A 331 -13.45 17.57 65.67
N ASN A 332 -13.40 18.76 65.05
CA ASN A 332 -12.14 19.45 64.74
C ASN A 332 -11.54 20.24 65.92
N THR A 333 -12.19 20.23 67.09
CA THR A 333 -11.65 20.80 68.33
C THR A 333 -11.04 19.69 69.17
N THR A 334 -9.74 19.42 68.99
CA THR A 334 -9.06 18.37 69.75
C THR A 334 -9.09 18.63 71.26
N LEU A 335 -9.45 17.56 71.98
CA LEU A 335 -9.24 17.24 73.41
C LEU A 335 -10.18 17.89 74.43
N VAL A 336 -11.26 17.19 74.82
CA VAL A 336 -11.57 16.83 76.23
C VAL A 336 -12.48 15.58 76.27
N GLU A 337 -12.30 14.79 77.32
CA GLU A 337 -12.84 13.47 77.69
C GLU A 337 -14.37 13.25 77.59
N SER A 338 -14.74 11.97 77.49
CA SER A 338 -15.76 11.42 76.59
C SER A 338 -17.18 11.21 77.15
N ASP A 339 -17.52 11.57 78.39
CA ASP A 339 -18.81 11.13 78.97
C ASP A 339 -19.83 12.25 79.26
N LYS A 340 -19.50 13.53 78.99
CA LYS A 340 -20.46 14.66 79.06
C LYS A 340 -21.08 15.04 77.72
N LEU A 341 -20.43 14.69 76.61
CA LEU A 341 -20.84 15.06 75.25
C LEU A 341 -22.14 14.39 74.81
N LEU A 342 -22.39 13.13 75.18
CA LEU A 342 -23.60 12.42 74.76
C LEU A 342 -24.92 13.02 75.33
N PHE A 343 -24.86 13.79 76.41
CA PHE A 343 -26.02 14.49 76.98
C PHE A 343 -26.19 15.92 76.44
N GLU A 344 -25.12 16.55 75.94
CA GLU A 344 -25.17 17.85 75.26
C GLU A 344 -25.47 17.68 73.74
N LEU A 345 -25.06 16.57 73.14
CA LEU A 345 -25.30 16.23 71.73
C LEU A 345 -26.78 15.96 71.41
N SER A 346 -27.58 15.42 72.35
CA SER A 346 -29.03 15.27 72.15
C SER A 346 -29.81 16.59 72.24
N ASN A 347 -29.12 17.67 72.64
CA ASN A 347 -29.66 19.03 72.75
C ASN A 347 -28.93 20.00 71.79
N ALA A 348 -28.27 19.50 70.75
CA ALA A 348 -27.71 20.35 69.70
C ALA A 348 -28.85 21.12 69.02
N ASP A 349 -28.98 22.40 69.36
CA ASP A 349 -30.05 23.26 68.88
C ASP A 349 -29.98 23.42 67.35
N PRO A 350 -31.12 23.37 66.62
CA PRO A 350 -31.24 23.74 65.20
C PRO A 350 -30.77 25.16 64.86
N GLU A 351 -30.35 25.96 65.84
CA GLU A 351 -29.94 27.35 65.71
C GLU A 351 -28.61 27.54 64.96
N LEU A 352 -27.73 26.53 64.86
CA LEU A 352 -26.37 26.70 64.33
C LEU A 352 -26.28 26.86 62.80
N ILE A 353 -27.15 26.19 62.04
CA ILE A 353 -27.18 26.28 60.56
C ILE A 353 -27.84 27.59 60.11
N LEU A 354 -28.90 28.02 60.80
CA LEU A 354 -29.63 29.26 60.53
C LEU A 354 -28.85 30.52 60.95
N ALA A 355 -27.88 30.38 61.88
CA ALA A 355 -26.98 31.46 62.28
C ALA A 355 -25.87 31.75 61.25
N ASN A 356 -25.60 30.82 60.32
CA ASN A 356 -24.57 31.00 59.30
C ASN A 356 -25.15 31.68 58.05
N THR A 357 -25.37 32.99 58.14
CA THR A 357 -25.86 33.80 57.01
C THR A 357 -24.96 33.69 55.77
N THR A 358 -23.66 33.46 55.97
CA THR A 358 -22.70 33.34 54.87
C THR A 358 -22.89 32.06 54.03
N LEU A 359 -23.36 30.98 54.65
CA LEU A 359 -23.70 29.72 53.95
C LEU A 359 -24.98 29.86 53.12
N VAL A 360 -26.00 30.55 53.65
CA VAL A 360 -27.26 30.77 52.92
C VAL A 360 -27.01 31.64 51.68
N GLU A 361 -26.17 32.67 51.82
CA GLU A 361 -25.78 33.55 50.72
C GLU A 361 -24.90 32.83 49.68
N SER A 362 -23.96 31.96 50.10
CA SER A 362 -23.12 31.19 49.17
C SER A 362 -23.91 30.13 48.39
N LEU A 363 -24.90 29.49 49.02
CA LEU A 363 -25.79 28.52 48.37
C LEU A 363 -26.70 29.18 47.33
N GLU A 364 -27.28 30.36 47.65
CA GLU A 364 -28.08 31.12 46.69
C GLU A 364 -27.23 31.59 45.49
N GLU A 365 -25.99 32.02 45.74
CA GLU A 365 -25.06 32.41 44.68
C GLU A 365 -24.63 31.23 43.78
N THR A 366 -24.35 30.07 44.39
CA THR A 366 -23.99 28.83 43.68
C THR A 366 -25.16 28.31 42.84
N LYS A 367 -26.39 28.38 43.35
CA LYS A 367 -27.60 28.00 42.60
C LYS A 367 -27.89 28.95 41.44
N ARG A 368 -27.78 30.26 41.66
CA ARG A 368 -27.96 31.27 40.61
C ARG A 368 -26.94 31.08 39.48
N THR A 369 -25.67 30.91 39.82
CA THR A 369 -24.60 30.70 38.83
C THR A 369 -24.78 29.38 38.06
N THR A 370 -25.19 28.30 38.73
CA THR A 370 -25.52 27.01 38.09
C THR A 370 -26.63 27.17 37.04
N LYS A 371 -27.72 27.86 37.39
CA LYS A 371 -28.83 28.09 36.46
C LYS A 371 -28.43 28.97 35.28
N GLU A 372 -27.67 30.04 35.52
CA GLU A 372 -27.14 30.91 34.45
C GLU A 372 -26.25 30.13 33.48
N ILE A 373 -25.38 29.24 33.99
CA ILE A 373 -24.51 28.40 33.15
C ILE A 373 -25.33 27.40 32.35
N GLN A 374 -26.36 26.77 32.93
CA GLN A 374 -27.26 25.85 32.20
C GLN A 374 -28.00 26.54 31.05
N GLU A 375 -28.53 27.75 31.28
CA GLU A 375 -29.18 28.54 30.23
C GLU A 375 -28.18 28.93 29.13
N GLN A 376 -26.96 29.33 29.50
CA GLN A 376 -25.88 29.63 28.55
C GLN A 376 -25.44 28.39 27.76
N GLN A 377 -25.40 27.21 28.40
CA GLN A 377 -25.05 25.95 27.76
C GLN A 377 -26.11 25.54 26.73
N ALA A 378 -27.41 25.70 27.03
CA ALA A 378 -28.49 25.46 26.07
C ALA A 378 -28.38 26.38 24.85
N MET A 379 -28.17 27.69 25.05
CA MET A 379 -27.94 28.64 23.96
C MET A 379 -26.66 28.34 23.16
N ALA A 380 -25.61 27.85 23.83
CA ALA A 380 -24.38 27.45 23.17
C ALA A 380 -24.59 26.23 22.27
N LYS A 381 -25.46 25.28 22.66
CA LYS A 381 -25.79 24.09 21.87
C LYS A 381 -26.54 24.44 20.57
N GLU A 382 -27.52 25.35 20.64
CA GLU A 382 -28.21 25.83 19.44
C GLU A 382 -27.25 26.56 18.48
N ARG A 383 -26.36 27.39 19.03
CA ARG A 383 -25.32 28.06 18.23
C ARG A 383 -24.36 27.08 17.58
N GLU A 384 -23.99 26.01 18.28
CA GLU A 384 -23.13 24.95 17.75
C GLU A 384 -23.79 24.25 16.56
N GLU A 385 -25.09 23.90 16.66
CA GLU A 385 -25.82 23.31 15.54
C GLU A 385 -25.83 24.23 14.30
N GLN A 386 -26.01 25.54 14.50
CA GLN A 386 -25.97 26.51 13.41
C GLN A 386 -24.57 26.60 12.77
N ILE A 387 -23.52 26.63 13.58
CA ILE A 387 -22.12 26.63 13.10
C ILE A 387 -21.83 25.33 12.33
N ASN A 388 -22.26 24.18 12.86
CA ASN A 388 -22.05 22.89 12.22
C ASN A 388 -22.75 22.84 10.86
N ARG A 389 -24.00 23.32 10.73
CA ARG A 389 -24.69 23.41 9.42
C ARG A 389 -23.90 24.20 8.38
N SER A 390 -23.21 25.26 8.78
CA SER A 390 -22.35 26.03 7.88
C SER A 390 -21.06 25.28 7.52
N ARG A 391 -20.46 24.54 8.48
CA ARG A 391 -19.29 23.68 8.23
C ARG A 391 -19.59 22.54 7.27
N GLU A 392 -20.78 21.94 7.39
CA GLU A 392 -21.22 20.81 6.55
C GLU A 392 -21.09 21.06 5.04
N ALA A 393 -21.16 22.33 4.60
CA ALA A 393 -20.96 22.69 3.20
C ALA A 393 -19.58 22.24 2.66
N TYR A 394 -18.54 22.25 3.49
CA TYR A 394 -17.17 21.89 3.12
C TYR A 394 -16.84 20.40 3.31
N ARG A 395 -17.77 19.60 3.88
CA ARG A 395 -17.53 18.18 4.17
C ARG A 395 -17.21 17.37 2.92
N SER A 396 -17.81 17.71 1.79
CA SER A 396 -17.54 17.05 0.50
C SER A 396 -16.07 17.11 0.09
N SER A 397 -15.44 18.28 0.24
CA SER A 397 -14.01 18.52 -0.02
C SER A 397 -13.13 17.81 1.01
N ALA A 398 -13.51 17.83 2.29
CA ALA A 398 -12.78 17.16 3.37
C ALA A 398 -12.77 15.63 3.22
N ASN A 399 -13.92 15.06 2.85
CA ASN A 399 -14.05 13.63 2.57
C ASN A 399 -13.18 13.22 1.37
N GLU A 400 -13.08 14.05 0.33
CA GLU A 400 -12.17 13.80 -0.80
C GLU A 400 -10.71 13.76 -0.35
N ALA A 401 -10.28 14.73 0.47
CA ALA A 401 -8.92 14.78 1.00
C ALA A 401 -8.61 13.55 1.86
N SER A 402 -9.55 13.12 2.71
CA SER A 402 -9.43 11.88 3.51
C SER A 402 -9.26 10.66 2.61
N LEU A 403 -10.15 10.48 1.63
CA LEU A 403 -10.10 9.35 0.68
C LEU A 403 -8.76 9.31 -0.07
N LEU A 404 -8.30 10.45 -0.59
CA LEU A 404 -7.01 10.56 -1.27
C LEU A 404 -5.87 10.09 -0.38
N TYR A 405 -5.81 10.53 0.88
CA TYR A 405 -4.76 10.12 1.81
C TYR A 405 -4.74 8.59 2.01
N PHE A 406 -5.90 7.95 2.20
CA PHE A 406 -5.96 6.49 2.36
C PHE A 406 -5.64 5.71 1.08
N VAL A 407 -5.84 6.29 -0.11
CA VAL A 407 -5.33 5.69 -1.35
C VAL A 407 -3.79 5.78 -1.37
N LEU A 408 -3.20 6.88 -0.91
CA LEU A 408 -1.74 7.05 -0.86
C LEU A 408 -1.07 6.09 0.11
N THR A 409 -1.65 5.83 1.28
CA THR A 409 -1.08 4.88 2.25
C THR A 409 -1.03 3.46 1.69
N ARG A 410 -1.92 3.10 0.77
CA ARG A 410 -1.90 1.80 0.07
C ARG A 410 -0.75 1.69 -0.94
N LEU A 411 -0.21 2.78 -1.47
CA LEU A 411 0.88 2.74 -2.46
C LEU A 411 2.15 2.07 -1.91
N ARG A 412 2.36 2.09 -0.59
CA ARG A 412 3.45 1.37 0.08
C ARG A 412 3.46 -0.13 -0.23
N SER A 413 2.28 -0.74 -0.40
CA SER A 413 2.16 -2.17 -0.74
C SER A 413 2.69 -2.49 -2.14
N ILE A 414 2.59 -1.53 -3.06
CA ILE A 414 3.08 -1.66 -4.44
C ILE A 414 4.60 -1.50 -4.48
N ASN A 415 5.11 -0.48 -3.79
CA ASN A 415 6.55 -0.26 -3.68
C ASN A 415 6.90 0.35 -2.30
N PRO A 416 7.90 -0.20 -1.58
CA PRO A 416 8.34 0.34 -0.30
C PRO A 416 8.75 1.82 -0.34
N MET A 417 9.18 2.35 -1.49
CA MET A 417 9.57 3.77 -1.65
C MET A 417 8.37 4.74 -1.69
N TYR A 418 7.14 4.24 -1.93
CA TYR A 418 5.94 5.07 -2.03
C TYR A 418 5.31 5.33 -0.66
N GLN A 419 6.06 6.04 0.18
CA GLN A 419 5.64 6.41 1.53
C GLN A 419 5.42 7.92 1.61
N TYR A 420 4.33 8.33 2.22
CA TYR A 420 3.93 9.73 2.34
C TYR A 420 3.42 10.00 3.74
N SER A 421 4.02 10.97 4.43
CA SER A 421 3.55 11.40 5.74
C SER A 421 2.24 12.17 5.65
N LEU A 422 1.46 12.12 6.73
CA LEU A 422 0.27 12.97 6.87
C LEU A 422 0.65 14.46 6.88
N ASP A 423 1.76 14.83 7.51
CA ASP A 423 2.20 16.24 7.58
C ASP A 423 2.56 16.81 6.19
N SER A 424 3.21 15.99 5.33
CA SER A 424 3.47 16.38 3.94
C SER A 424 2.16 16.50 3.15
N PHE A 425 1.25 15.55 3.31
CA PHE A 425 -0.07 15.61 2.67
C PHE A 425 -0.83 16.89 3.05
N ILE A 426 -0.90 17.21 4.35
CA ILE A 426 -1.50 18.45 4.88
C ILE A 426 -0.88 19.69 4.23
N THR A 427 0.45 19.73 4.10
CA THR A 427 1.16 20.86 3.47
C THR A 427 0.72 21.04 2.01
N PHE A 428 0.56 19.96 1.25
CA PHE A 428 0.08 20.02 -0.13
C PHE A 428 -1.41 20.36 -0.24
N VAL A 429 -2.24 19.97 0.73
CA VAL A 429 -3.65 20.41 0.82
C VAL A 429 -3.72 21.93 1.01
N TYR A 430 -2.92 22.52 1.92
CA TYR A 430 -2.88 23.97 2.06
C TYR A 430 -2.44 24.68 0.78
N LYS A 431 -1.39 24.19 0.12
CA LYS A 431 -0.97 24.72 -1.19
C LYS A 431 -2.07 24.62 -2.24
N ALA A 432 -2.87 23.55 -2.23
CA ALA A 432 -4.00 23.41 -3.14
C ALA A 432 -5.10 24.44 -2.85
N ILE A 433 -5.40 24.69 -1.56
CA ILE A 433 -6.36 25.73 -1.14
C ILE A 433 -5.88 27.11 -1.62
N ASP A 434 -4.61 27.45 -1.41
CA ASP A 434 -4.00 28.72 -1.83
C ASP A 434 -4.02 28.92 -3.35
N LYS A 435 -3.81 27.85 -4.13
CA LYS A 435 -3.89 27.86 -5.60
C LYS A 435 -5.33 28.00 -6.13
N THR A 436 -6.35 27.74 -5.32
CA THR A 436 -7.75 27.70 -5.77
C THR A 436 -8.28 29.11 -6.00
N LYS A 437 -8.92 29.34 -7.15
CA LYS A 437 -9.47 30.66 -7.52
C LYS A 437 -10.68 31.05 -6.67
N PRO A 438 -10.80 32.30 -6.19
CA PRO A 438 -11.95 32.75 -5.41
C PRO A 438 -13.25 32.68 -6.24
N CYS A 439 -14.36 32.28 -5.61
CA CYS A 439 -15.69 32.13 -6.22
C CYS A 439 -16.76 32.87 -5.41
N GLU A 440 -17.91 33.17 -6.03
CA GLU A 440 -19.01 33.91 -5.39
C GLU A 440 -19.86 33.03 -4.45
N THR A 441 -20.01 31.74 -4.75
CA THR A 441 -20.81 30.80 -3.94
C THR A 441 -19.94 29.73 -3.27
N ILE A 442 -20.34 29.30 -2.07
CA ILE A 442 -19.65 28.24 -1.31
C ILE A 442 -19.68 26.91 -2.07
N GLN A 443 -20.78 26.61 -2.77
CA GLN A 443 -20.92 25.37 -3.54
C GLN A 443 -19.95 25.30 -4.72
N GLU A 444 -19.84 26.37 -5.51
CA GLU A 444 -18.86 26.45 -6.59
C GLU A 444 -17.43 26.43 -6.06
N ARG A 445 -17.16 27.16 -4.95
CA ARG A 445 -15.87 27.15 -4.27
C ARG A 445 -15.49 25.73 -3.83
N CYS A 446 -16.40 24.95 -3.26
CA CYS A 446 -16.14 23.56 -2.85
C CYS A 446 -15.83 22.65 -4.04
N GLY A 447 -16.51 22.84 -5.18
CA GLY A 447 -16.21 22.11 -6.41
C GLY A 447 -14.81 22.39 -6.96
N GLU A 448 -14.41 23.66 -6.98
CA GLU A 448 -13.07 24.09 -7.39
C GLU A 448 -11.99 23.62 -6.39
N LEU A 449 -12.25 23.72 -5.08
CA LEU A 449 -11.36 23.20 -4.04
C LEU A 449 -11.10 21.71 -4.21
N THR A 450 -12.18 20.93 -4.41
CA THR A 450 -12.08 19.48 -4.64
C THR A 450 -11.20 19.19 -5.87
N THR A 451 -11.39 19.95 -6.95
CA THR A 451 -10.60 19.80 -8.18
C THR A 451 -9.14 20.19 -8.00
N SER A 452 -8.87 21.28 -7.27
CA SER A 452 -7.51 21.76 -6.97
C SER A 452 -6.75 20.79 -6.07
N ILE A 453 -7.39 20.29 -5.00
CA ILE A 453 -6.83 19.29 -4.08
C ILE A 453 -6.47 18.02 -4.86
N ARG A 454 -7.42 17.50 -5.64
CA ARG A 454 -7.20 16.30 -6.45
C ARG A 454 -6.03 16.48 -7.42
N THR A 455 -5.99 17.60 -8.14
CA THR A 455 -4.94 17.86 -9.15
C THR A 455 -3.57 18.02 -8.50
N THR A 456 -3.47 18.81 -7.42
CA THR A 456 -2.21 19.04 -6.72
C THR A 456 -1.64 17.74 -6.15
N ILE A 457 -2.49 16.92 -5.51
CA ILE A 457 -2.06 15.66 -4.89
C ILE A 457 -1.70 14.61 -5.96
N ILE A 458 -2.51 14.44 -7.00
CA ILE A 458 -2.21 13.47 -8.07
C ILE A 458 -0.92 13.84 -8.80
N THR A 459 -0.70 15.13 -9.10
CA THR A 459 0.55 15.57 -9.76
C THR A 459 1.75 15.37 -8.84
N TRP A 460 1.66 15.77 -7.58
CA TRP A 460 2.75 15.57 -6.60
C TRP A 460 3.14 14.10 -6.46
N VAL A 461 2.15 13.22 -6.28
CA VAL A 461 2.37 11.78 -6.11
C VAL A 461 2.83 11.15 -7.42
N GLY A 462 2.17 11.48 -8.52
CA GLY A 462 2.47 10.97 -9.86
C GLY A 462 3.89 11.23 -10.32
N ARG A 463 4.51 12.36 -9.94
CA ARG A 463 5.93 12.66 -10.21
C ARG A 463 6.90 11.70 -9.53
N GLY A 464 6.51 11.08 -8.42
CA GLY A 464 7.29 10.08 -7.69
C GLY A 464 6.96 8.63 -8.03
N LEU A 465 5.95 8.38 -8.88
CA LEU A 465 5.54 7.04 -9.30
C LEU A 465 6.21 6.66 -10.62
N PHE A 466 6.61 5.39 -10.74
CA PHE A 466 7.02 4.83 -12.03
C PHE A 466 5.84 4.79 -12.99
N GLU A 467 6.12 4.88 -14.28
CA GLU A 467 5.10 4.97 -15.32
C GLU A 467 4.12 3.79 -15.27
N LYS A 468 4.64 2.58 -15.00
CA LYS A 468 3.83 1.36 -14.84
C LYS A 468 2.82 1.41 -13.67
N HIS A 469 3.09 2.22 -12.64
CA HIS A 469 2.24 2.30 -11.44
C HIS A 469 1.29 3.50 -11.46
N LYS A 470 1.51 4.51 -12.32
CA LYS A 470 0.61 5.67 -12.43
C LYS A 470 -0.81 5.26 -12.80
N LEU A 471 -0.98 4.37 -13.77
CA LEU A 471 -2.31 3.88 -14.15
C LEU A 471 -2.95 3.06 -13.01
N ALA A 472 -2.17 2.26 -12.27
CA ALA A 472 -2.67 1.51 -11.12
C ALA A 472 -3.21 2.45 -10.04
N PHE A 473 -2.45 3.49 -9.68
CA PHE A 473 -2.86 4.53 -8.74
C PHE A 473 -4.16 5.22 -9.17
N LEU A 474 -4.26 5.66 -10.44
CA LEU A 474 -5.47 6.31 -10.95
C LEU A 474 -6.67 5.36 -10.99
N THR A 475 -6.44 4.07 -11.27
CA THR A 475 -7.50 3.05 -11.25
C THR A 475 -8.02 2.84 -9.83
N MET A 476 -7.12 2.70 -8.84
CA MET A 476 -7.48 2.60 -7.42
C MET A 476 -8.30 3.80 -6.97
N LEU A 477 -7.82 5.01 -7.28
CA LEU A 477 -8.52 6.24 -6.93
C LEU A 477 -9.92 6.28 -7.56
N THR A 478 -10.04 5.94 -8.85
CA THR A 478 -11.32 5.93 -9.55
C THR A 478 -12.31 4.95 -8.92
N PHE A 479 -11.86 3.76 -8.53
CA PHE A 479 -12.70 2.76 -7.87
C PHE A 479 -13.10 3.17 -6.45
N GLU A 480 -12.21 3.81 -5.68
CA GLU A 480 -12.57 4.34 -4.36
C GLU A 480 -13.57 5.50 -4.46
N LEU A 481 -13.40 6.40 -5.43
CA LEU A 481 -14.38 7.46 -5.70
C LEU A 481 -15.73 6.91 -6.17
N LEU A 482 -15.72 5.81 -6.93
CA LEU A 482 -16.92 5.08 -7.33
C LEU A 482 -17.62 4.46 -6.11
N ARG A 483 -16.87 3.77 -5.24
CA ARG A 483 -17.37 3.18 -3.99
C ARG A 483 -17.95 4.22 -3.05
N GLY A 484 -17.34 5.41 -3.00
CA GLY A 484 -17.83 6.57 -2.25
C GLY A 484 -19.05 7.27 -2.88
N GLY A 485 -19.59 6.79 -4.00
CA GLY A 485 -20.77 7.35 -4.66
C GLY A 485 -20.56 8.74 -5.27
N LYS A 486 -19.30 9.16 -5.48
CA LYS A 486 -18.96 10.49 -6.03
C LYS A 486 -18.93 10.54 -7.56
N LEU A 487 -18.95 9.37 -8.19
CA LEU A 487 -18.97 9.22 -9.64
C LEU A 487 -20.38 8.87 -10.15
N LYS A 488 -20.63 9.12 -11.43
CA LYS A 488 -21.96 8.95 -12.04
C LYS A 488 -22.41 7.49 -12.21
N ASP A 489 -21.46 6.56 -12.30
CA ASP A 489 -21.76 5.14 -12.53
C ASP A 489 -22.09 4.45 -11.21
N ALA A 490 -22.94 3.43 -11.24
CA ALA A 490 -23.37 2.74 -10.03
C ALA A 490 -22.28 1.76 -9.55
N PHE A 491 -21.93 1.84 -8.26
CA PHE A 491 -20.99 0.89 -7.67
C PHE A 491 -21.63 -0.49 -7.49
N ASP A 492 -20.96 -1.52 -7.99
CA ASP A 492 -21.33 -2.91 -7.81
C ASP A 492 -20.10 -3.71 -7.33
N SER A 493 -20.16 -4.19 -6.09
CA SER A 493 -19.05 -4.90 -5.46
C SER A 493 -18.77 -6.26 -6.11
N GLN A 494 -19.77 -6.93 -6.67
CA GLN A 494 -19.59 -8.24 -7.31
C GLN A 494 -18.91 -8.07 -8.68
N LEU A 495 -19.29 -7.04 -9.43
CA LEU A 495 -18.65 -6.71 -10.70
C LEU A 495 -17.20 -6.27 -10.52
N LEU A 496 -16.90 -5.50 -9.48
CA LEU A 496 -15.52 -5.11 -9.16
C LEU A 496 -14.66 -6.32 -8.79
N ASP A 497 -15.14 -7.19 -7.89
CA ASP A 497 -14.40 -8.40 -7.49
C ASP A 497 -14.13 -9.31 -8.69
N PHE A 498 -15.12 -9.50 -9.57
CA PHE A 498 -14.95 -10.25 -10.81
C PHE A 498 -13.92 -9.62 -11.75
N LEU A 499 -13.94 -8.28 -11.92
CA LEU A 499 -12.98 -7.57 -12.76
C LEU A 499 -11.55 -7.73 -12.24
N LEU A 500 -11.37 -7.61 -10.92
CA LEU A 500 -10.08 -7.68 -10.24
C LEU A 500 -9.47 -9.08 -10.25
N ARG A 501 -10.21 -10.09 -9.76
CA ARG A 501 -9.71 -11.46 -9.66
C ARG A 501 -9.63 -12.13 -11.02
N GLY A 502 -10.64 -11.91 -11.86
CA GLY A 502 -10.86 -12.70 -13.06
C GLY A 502 -11.14 -14.18 -12.75
N PRO A 503 -11.72 -14.93 -13.69
CA PRO A 503 -12.04 -16.32 -13.49
C PRO A 503 -10.80 -17.24 -13.66
N ILE A 504 -10.60 -18.15 -12.72
CA ILE A 504 -9.51 -19.15 -12.67
C ILE A 504 -10.13 -20.58 -12.75
N LYS A 505 -9.51 -21.51 -13.52
CA LYS A 505 -9.89 -22.88 -14.02
C LYS A 505 -10.97 -23.70 -13.23
N GLN A 506 -11.70 -24.73 -13.73
CA GLN A 506 -11.54 -25.76 -14.79
C GLN A 506 -12.68 -25.81 -15.85
N VAL A 507 -12.48 -26.62 -16.90
CA VAL A 507 -13.10 -26.60 -18.24
C VAL A 507 -14.48 -27.27 -18.33
N SER A 508 -15.46 -26.55 -18.91
CA SER A 508 -16.62 -27.12 -19.64
C SER A 508 -16.28 -27.24 -21.14
N GLU A 509 -16.87 -28.18 -21.88
CA GLU A 509 -16.71 -28.24 -23.35
C GLU A 509 -16.94 -26.85 -23.99
N ASN A 510 -16.01 -26.43 -24.85
CA ASN A 510 -16.09 -25.16 -25.55
C ASN A 510 -16.74 -25.36 -26.93
N PRO A 511 -18.01 -24.97 -27.11
CA PRO A 511 -18.71 -25.13 -28.39
C PRO A 511 -18.22 -24.15 -29.48
N LEU A 512 -17.39 -23.16 -29.13
CA LEU A 512 -16.89 -22.10 -30.02
C LEU A 512 -15.37 -22.16 -30.19
N ALA A 513 -14.77 -23.35 -30.02
CA ALA A 513 -13.33 -23.58 -30.07
C ALA A 513 -12.67 -23.23 -31.43
N ASP A 514 -13.46 -23.01 -32.49
CA ASP A 514 -12.95 -22.60 -33.80
C ASP A 514 -12.41 -21.16 -33.84
N TRP A 515 -12.85 -20.29 -32.91
CA TRP A 515 -12.37 -18.91 -32.83
C TRP A 515 -12.20 -18.36 -31.42
N LEU A 516 -12.90 -18.90 -30.42
CA LEU A 516 -12.84 -18.44 -29.04
C LEU A 516 -11.96 -19.38 -28.20
N PRO A 517 -10.88 -18.89 -27.56
CA PRO A 517 -10.04 -19.70 -26.69
C PRO A 517 -10.80 -20.27 -25.48
N ASN A 518 -10.41 -21.45 -25.01
CA ASN A 518 -11.03 -22.11 -23.85
C ASN A 518 -11.02 -21.23 -22.59
N LYS A 519 -9.93 -20.50 -22.34
CA LYS A 519 -9.81 -19.52 -21.24
C LYS A 519 -10.89 -18.44 -21.31
N ALA A 520 -11.15 -17.90 -22.51
CA ALA A 520 -12.14 -16.85 -22.71
C ALA A 520 -13.59 -17.38 -22.60
N TRP A 521 -13.84 -18.60 -23.11
CA TRP A 521 -15.15 -19.25 -22.95
C TRP A 521 -15.49 -19.51 -21.49
N TYR A 522 -14.54 -20.02 -20.71
CA TYR A 522 -14.73 -20.20 -19.27
C TYR A 522 -15.02 -18.88 -18.56
N ALA A 523 -14.31 -17.82 -18.95
CA ALA A 523 -14.57 -16.50 -18.39
C ALA A 523 -16.01 -16.03 -18.65
N VAL A 524 -16.54 -16.32 -19.84
CA VAL A 524 -17.94 -16.08 -20.19
C VAL A 524 -18.90 -16.95 -19.36
N GLN A 525 -18.56 -18.21 -19.09
CA GLN A 525 -19.39 -19.08 -18.21
C GLN A 525 -19.45 -18.56 -16.76
N LYS A 526 -18.40 -17.90 -16.27
CA LYS A 526 -18.44 -17.22 -14.97
C LYS A 526 -19.14 -15.87 -15.02
N LEU A 527 -19.07 -15.18 -16.16
CA LEU A 527 -19.77 -13.92 -16.35
C LEU A 527 -21.30 -14.08 -16.26
N ILE A 528 -21.86 -15.19 -16.77
CA ILE A 528 -23.32 -15.42 -16.72
C ILE A 528 -23.86 -15.69 -15.31
N GLU A 529 -23.01 -15.98 -14.32
CA GLU A 529 -23.40 -16.10 -12.91
C GLU A 529 -23.71 -14.72 -12.29
N LEU A 530 -23.32 -13.62 -12.96
CA LEU A 530 -23.55 -12.25 -12.51
C LEU A 530 -24.86 -11.67 -13.03
N PRO A 531 -25.58 -10.88 -12.20
CA PRO A 531 -26.89 -10.34 -12.56
C PRO A 531 -26.81 -9.40 -13.77
N GLY A 532 -27.62 -9.70 -14.79
CA GLY A 532 -27.71 -8.93 -16.02
C GLY A 532 -26.84 -9.45 -17.17
N PHE A 533 -26.11 -10.57 -16.97
CA PHE A 533 -25.34 -11.24 -18.02
C PHE A 533 -25.88 -12.63 -18.38
N ASP A 534 -27.02 -13.05 -17.80
CA ASP A 534 -27.54 -14.42 -17.82
C ASP A 534 -27.61 -15.04 -19.24
N ASN A 535 -28.00 -14.24 -20.24
CA ASN A 535 -28.18 -14.69 -21.63
C ASN A 535 -26.92 -14.56 -22.50
N PHE A 536 -25.81 -14.01 -21.98
CA PHE A 536 -24.64 -13.64 -22.79
C PHE A 536 -24.00 -14.84 -23.51
N ALA A 537 -23.79 -15.95 -22.80
CA ALA A 537 -23.22 -17.17 -23.38
C ALA A 537 -24.15 -17.77 -24.46
N THR A 538 -25.45 -17.83 -24.19
CA THR A 538 -26.46 -18.34 -25.12
C THR A 538 -26.52 -17.50 -26.39
N ASN A 539 -26.51 -16.17 -26.27
CA ASN A 539 -26.54 -15.27 -27.41
C ASN A 539 -25.28 -15.40 -28.29
N MET A 540 -24.11 -15.61 -27.66
CA MET A 540 -22.85 -15.80 -28.37
C MET A 540 -22.77 -17.16 -29.08
N GLN A 541 -23.33 -18.21 -28.48
CA GLN A 541 -23.31 -19.56 -29.06
C GLN A 541 -24.38 -19.75 -30.15
N LYS A 542 -25.62 -19.29 -29.91
CA LYS A 542 -26.79 -19.64 -30.72
C LYS A 542 -27.34 -18.48 -31.54
N ASP A 543 -27.51 -17.30 -30.94
CA ASP A 543 -28.30 -16.23 -31.57
C ASP A 543 -27.52 -15.39 -32.57
N ALA A 544 -26.22 -15.11 -32.33
CA ALA A 544 -25.40 -14.29 -33.22
C ALA A 544 -23.89 -14.64 -33.28
N PRO A 545 -23.49 -15.92 -33.45
CA PRO A 545 -22.08 -16.34 -33.36
C PRO A 545 -21.15 -15.62 -34.36
N SER A 546 -21.60 -15.36 -35.60
CA SER A 546 -20.79 -14.67 -36.61
C SER A 546 -20.49 -13.21 -36.23
N ARG A 547 -21.47 -12.48 -35.69
CA ARG A 547 -21.30 -11.07 -35.29
C ARG A 547 -20.40 -10.93 -34.06
N PHE A 548 -20.48 -11.87 -33.12
CA PHE A 548 -19.55 -11.90 -31.98
C PHE A 548 -18.13 -12.25 -32.42
N LYS A 549 -17.97 -13.15 -33.41
CA LYS A 549 -16.67 -13.45 -34.02
C LYS A 549 -16.08 -12.23 -34.73
N GLU A 550 -16.88 -11.47 -35.49
CA GLU A 550 -16.47 -10.20 -36.09
C GLU A 550 -16.01 -9.21 -35.01
N TRP A 551 -16.82 -8.97 -33.97
CA TRP A 551 -16.45 -8.09 -32.86
C TRP A 551 -15.17 -8.54 -32.14
N PHE A 552 -15.01 -9.85 -31.91
CA PHE A 552 -13.78 -10.40 -31.32
C PHE A 552 -12.57 -10.18 -32.23
N GLN A 553 -12.75 -10.25 -33.55
CA GLN A 553 -11.71 -10.08 -34.56
C GLN A 553 -11.31 -8.60 -34.78
N GLU A 554 -12.15 -7.64 -34.40
CA GLU A 554 -11.84 -6.21 -34.49
C GLU A 554 -10.51 -5.82 -33.85
N LEU A 555 -9.87 -4.78 -34.42
CA LEU A 555 -8.62 -4.25 -33.88
C LEU A 555 -8.88 -3.43 -32.61
N GLN A 556 -9.93 -2.59 -32.60
CA GLN A 556 -10.33 -1.72 -31.48
C GLN A 556 -11.76 -2.05 -31.00
N PRO A 557 -12.02 -3.26 -30.48
CA PRO A 557 -13.34 -3.71 -30.04
C PRO A 557 -13.96 -2.80 -28.96
N GLU A 558 -13.14 -2.12 -28.16
CA GLU A 558 -13.57 -1.19 -27.11
C GLU A 558 -14.36 0.01 -27.65
N LYS A 559 -14.14 0.41 -28.90
CA LYS A 559 -14.87 1.50 -29.58
C LYS A 559 -16.10 1.02 -30.35
N VAL A 560 -16.22 -0.28 -30.59
CA VAL A 560 -17.30 -0.88 -31.38
C VAL A 560 -18.40 -1.38 -30.44
N LYS A 561 -19.67 -1.17 -30.83
CA LYS A 561 -20.83 -1.64 -30.07
C LYS A 561 -20.94 -3.17 -30.16
N LEU A 562 -21.28 -3.82 -29.05
CA LEU A 562 -21.54 -5.25 -29.04
C LEU A 562 -22.83 -5.60 -29.80
N PRO A 563 -22.95 -6.82 -30.37
CA PRO A 563 -24.15 -7.28 -31.06
C PRO A 563 -25.39 -7.35 -30.15
N LEU A 564 -26.58 -7.38 -30.77
CA LEU A 564 -27.87 -7.57 -30.10
C LEU A 564 -28.17 -6.48 -29.04
N ASP A 565 -28.74 -6.86 -27.90
CA ASP A 565 -29.10 -5.95 -26.81
C ASP A 565 -27.88 -5.48 -26.00
N TRP A 566 -26.74 -6.16 -26.16
CA TRP A 566 -25.46 -5.80 -25.53
C TRP A 566 -24.87 -4.48 -26.04
N LYS A 567 -25.43 -3.91 -27.11
CA LYS A 567 -25.14 -2.52 -27.52
C LYS A 567 -25.43 -1.49 -26.41
N ALA A 568 -26.31 -1.82 -25.44
CA ALA A 568 -26.60 -0.98 -24.28
C ALA A 568 -25.40 -0.82 -23.34
N LEU A 569 -24.44 -1.76 -23.35
CA LEU A 569 -23.22 -1.68 -22.54
C LEU A 569 -22.34 -0.47 -22.87
N ASP A 570 -22.52 0.15 -24.04
CA ASP A 570 -21.84 1.41 -24.40
C ASP A 570 -22.26 2.58 -23.49
N THR A 571 -23.45 2.49 -22.89
CA THR A 571 -23.94 3.43 -21.88
C THR A 571 -23.63 3.01 -20.44
N MET A 572 -23.09 1.80 -20.25
CA MET A 572 -22.72 1.21 -18.95
C MET A 572 -21.24 0.78 -18.99
N PRO A 573 -20.31 1.74 -19.02
CA PRO A 573 -18.92 1.48 -19.35
C PRO A 573 -18.23 0.54 -18.35
N PHE A 574 -18.58 0.59 -17.05
CA PHE A 574 -18.04 -0.35 -16.07
C PHE A 574 -18.39 -1.82 -16.39
N ARG A 575 -19.63 -2.10 -16.79
CA ARG A 575 -20.06 -3.45 -17.24
C ARG A 575 -19.37 -3.87 -18.53
N LYS A 576 -19.09 -2.92 -19.44
CA LYS A 576 -18.34 -3.17 -20.68
C LYS A 576 -16.89 -3.60 -20.40
N LEU A 577 -16.25 -3.04 -19.36
CA LEU A 577 -14.90 -3.44 -18.93
C LEU A 577 -14.85 -4.93 -18.51
N VAL A 578 -15.88 -5.40 -17.80
CA VAL A 578 -16.00 -6.81 -17.39
C VAL A 578 -16.08 -7.75 -18.60
N VAL A 579 -16.82 -7.37 -19.65
CA VAL A 579 -16.88 -8.15 -20.90
C VAL A 579 -15.53 -8.16 -21.61
N LEU A 580 -14.84 -7.02 -21.66
CA LEU A 580 -13.49 -6.91 -22.22
C LEU A 580 -12.48 -7.77 -21.45
N ARG A 581 -12.59 -7.85 -20.11
CA ARG A 581 -11.76 -8.74 -19.28
C ARG A 581 -11.90 -10.21 -19.69
N CYS A 582 -13.09 -10.64 -20.11
CA CYS A 582 -13.35 -12.02 -20.54
C CYS A 582 -12.85 -12.30 -21.96
N LEU A 583 -13.14 -11.40 -22.90
CA LEU A 583 -12.94 -11.65 -24.34
C LEU A 583 -11.66 -11.04 -24.91
N ARG A 584 -11.28 -9.82 -24.47
CA ARG A 584 -10.18 -9.04 -25.05
C ARG A 584 -9.35 -8.34 -23.95
N PRO A 585 -8.67 -9.10 -23.08
CA PRO A 585 -7.86 -8.54 -22.00
C PRO A 585 -6.70 -7.66 -22.52
N ASP A 586 -6.23 -7.90 -23.75
CA ASP A 586 -5.23 -7.09 -24.45
C ASP A 586 -5.67 -5.63 -24.68
N ARG A 587 -6.98 -5.35 -24.70
CA ARG A 587 -7.51 -3.99 -24.87
C ARG A 587 -7.98 -3.34 -23.58
N LEU A 588 -7.93 -4.07 -22.48
CA LEU A 588 -8.51 -3.61 -21.23
C LEU A 588 -7.77 -2.41 -20.63
N ILE A 589 -6.46 -2.32 -20.78
CA ILE A 589 -5.68 -1.13 -20.35
C ILE A 589 -6.18 0.13 -21.04
N THR A 590 -6.31 0.09 -22.36
CA THR A 590 -6.82 1.22 -23.15
C THR A 590 -8.24 1.57 -22.76
N ALA A 591 -9.10 0.56 -22.52
CA ALA A 591 -10.46 0.77 -22.08
C ALA A 591 -10.53 1.37 -20.66
N ILE A 592 -9.66 0.96 -19.73
CA ILE A 592 -9.55 1.54 -18.38
C ILE A 592 -9.06 2.99 -18.46
N SER A 593 -8.04 3.28 -19.28
CA SER A 593 -7.57 4.66 -19.46
C SER A 593 -8.70 5.55 -20.01
N GLU A 594 -9.47 5.08 -21.00
CA GLU A 594 -10.61 5.84 -21.53
C GLU A 594 -11.76 5.96 -20.51
N TYR A 595 -12.01 4.91 -19.73
CA TYR A 595 -12.95 4.94 -18.61
C TYR A 595 -12.54 6.00 -17.59
N ILE A 596 -11.27 6.09 -17.23
CA ILE A 596 -10.75 7.12 -16.31
C ILE A 596 -10.86 8.51 -16.93
N ARG A 597 -10.53 8.68 -18.23
CA ARG A 597 -10.68 9.98 -18.94
C ARG A 597 -12.10 10.51 -18.89
N THR A 598 -13.09 9.63 -18.99
CA THR A 598 -14.52 9.98 -19.06
C THR A 598 -15.19 10.09 -17.70
N MET A 599 -14.79 9.24 -16.74
CA MET A 599 -15.41 9.17 -15.41
C MET A 599 -14.87 10.21 -14.44
N LEU A 600 -13.55 10.44 -14.44
CA LEU A 600 -12.96 11.47 -13.59
C LEU A 600 -13.18 12.86 -14.22
N PRO A 601 -13.65 13.86 -13.46
CA PRO A 601 -13.64 15.25 -13.90
C PRO A 601 -12.22 15.66 -14.30
N ASN A 602 -12.04 16.16 -15.54
CA ASN A 602 -10.74 16.48 -16.12
C ASN A 602 -9.73 15.30 -16.17
N GLY A 603 -10.22 14.06 -16.33
CA GLY A 603 -9.39 12.84 -16.31
C GLY A 603 -8.20 12.82 -17.28
N GLY A 604 -8.28 13.56 -18.40
CA GLY A 604 -7.16 13.74 -19.32
C GLY A 604 -5.94 14.41 -18.68
N LEU A 605 -6.15 15.38 -17.78
CA LEU A 605 -5.05 16.05 -17.07
C LEU A 605 -4.27 15.07 -16.18
N TYR A 606 -4.94 14.08 -15.61
CA TYR A 606 -4.30 13.13 -14.69
C TYR A 606 -3.56 12.02 -15.42
N LEU A 607 -4.09 11.57 -16.55
CA LEU A 607 -3.48 10.51 -17.37
C LEU A 607 -2.31 11.03 -18.20
N ASP A 608 -2.46 12.22 -18.79
CA ASP A 608 -1.40 12.82 -19.61
C ASP A 608 -0.37 13.53 -18.70
N GLY A 609 -0.80 14.10 -17.55
CA GLY A 609 0.07 14.59 -16.49
C GLY A 609 1.19 15.51 -16.99
N ASP A 610 2.42 15.22 -16.56
CA ASP A 610 3.64 15.94 -16.96
C ASP A 610 4.30 15.36 -18.22
N SER A 611 3.62 14.52 -19.03
CA SER A 611 4.25 13.82 -20.17
C SER A 611 4.80 14.75 -21.25
N ALA A 612 4.33 16.00 -21.29
CA ALA A 612 4.79 17.03 -22.22
C ALA A 612 5.96 17.87 -21.69
N LEU A 613 6.26 17.79 -20.39
CA LEU A 613 7.30 18.56 -19.73
C LEU A 613 8.64 17.83 -19.76
N SER A 614 9.71 18.60 -19.86
CA SER A 614 11.07 18.08 -19.63
C SER A 614 11.29 17.79 -18.15
N PHE A 615 12.22 16.88 -17.83
CA PHE A 615 12.58 16.62 -16.43
C PHE A 615 13.07 17.89 -15.69
N TYR A 616 13.71 18.81 -16.41
CA TYR A 616 14.13 20.09 -15.86
C TYR A 616 12.95 20.97 -15.41
N GLU A 617 11.88 21.05 -16.21
CA GLU A 617 10.66 21.81 -15.85
C GLU A 617 9.92 21.16 -14.68
N ILE A 618 9.86 19.82 -14.64
CA ILE A 618 9.29 19.08 -13.50
C ILE A 618 10.09 19.37 -12.22
N LEU A 619 11.42 19.37 -12.31
CA LEU A 619 12.32 19.69 -11.20
C LEU A 619 12.12 21.14 -10.74
N GLU A 620 12.02 22.10 -11.66
CA GLU A 620 11.77 23.51 -11.33
C GLU A 620 10.43 23.69 -10.60
N SER A 621 9.34 23.10 -11.12
CA SER A 621 8.03 23.14 -10.45
C SER A 621 8.05 22.46 -9.08
N SER A 622 8.73 21.32 -8.96
CA SER A 622 8.83 20.60 -7.67
C SER A 622 9.73 21.33 -6.67
N PHE A 623 10.69 22.12 -7.16
CA PHE A 623 11.54 22.96 -6.34
C PHE A 623 10.76 24.11 -5.69
N GLU A 624 9.83 24.74 -6.42
CA GLU A 624 8.92 25.76 -5.85
C GLU A 624 8.08 25.19 -4.71
N GLU A 625 7.84 23.88 -4.73
CA GLU A 625 7.10 23.17 -3.69
C GLU A 625 8.01 22.71 -2.53
N SER A 626 9.33 22.78 -2.67
CA SER A 626 10.30 22.36 -1.64
C SER A 626 10.60 23.46 -0.62
N THR A 627 10.80 23.04 0.63
CA THR A 627 11.20 23.89 1.76
C THR A 627 12.56 23.46 2.30
N ALA A 628 13.13 24.23 3.25
CA ALA A 628 14.40 23.86 3.88
C ALA A 628 14.34 22.58 4.73
N THR A 629 13.14 22.14 5.12
CA THR A 629 12.91 20.91 5.89
C THR A 629 12.40 19.74 5.04
N THR A 630 11.99 19.98 3.79
CA THR A 630 11.47 18.96 2.87
C THR A 630 12.48 18.69 1.74
N PRO A 631 13.30 17.63 1.86
CA PRO A 631 14.28 17.29 0.83
C PRO A 631 13.60 16.77 -0.45
N ILE A 632 14.30 16.89 -1.58
CA ILE A 632 13.90 16.26 -2.85
C ILE A 632 14.63 14.93 -2.98
N PHE A 633 13.89 13.85 -3.24
CA PHE A 633 14.39 12.49 -3.33
C PHE A 633 14.22 11.97 -4.76
N PHE A 634 15.33 11.69 -5.43
CA PHE A 634 15.36 11.11 -6.76
C PHE A 634 15.37 9.58 -6.67
N ILE A 635 14.31 8.96 -7.19
CA ILE A 635 14.26 7.52 -7.43
C ILE A 635 14.85 7.28 -8.82
N LEU A 636 16.07 6.75 -8.84
CA LEU A 636 16.85 6.56 -10.05
C LEU A 636 16.37 5.33 -10.81
N SER A 637 16.20 5.51 -12.11
CA SER A 637 16.09 4.42 -13.06
C SER A 637 17.48 4.11 -13.64
N PRO A 638 17.77 2.87 -14.06
CA PRO A 638 19.06 2.54 -14.64
C PRO A 638 19.45 3.49 -15.78
N GLY A 639 20.61 4.15 -15.65
CA GLY A 639 21.13 5.10 -16.64
C GLY A 639 20.58 6.53 -16.57
N ALA A 640 19.72 6.86 -15.60
CA ALA A 640 19.26 8.22 -15.34
C ALA A 640 20.11 8.88 -14.24
N ASP A 641 20.57 10.11 -14.48
CA ASP A 641 21.36 10.90 -13.53
C ASP A 641 20.81 12.34 -13.45
N PRO A 642 20.28 12.79 -12.29
CA PRO A 642 19.67 14.11 -12.13
C PRO A 642 20.68 15.24 -11.86
N VAL A 643 21.98 14.93 -11.73
CA VAL A 643 23.01 15.90 -11.31
C VAL A 643 23.05 17.12 -12.23
N LYS A 644 23.04 16.90 -13.55
CA LYS A 644 23.18 17.97 -14.53
C LYS A 644 22.02 18.96 -14.46
N GLU A 645 20.81 18.47 -14.23
CA GLU A 645 19.60 19.26 -14.12
C GLU A 645 19.56 20.04 -12.80
N VAL A 646 19.97 19.44 -11.69
CA VAL A 646 20.12 20.13 -10.39
C VAL A 646 21.18 21.22 -10.47
N GLU A 647 22.33 20.97 -11.09
CA GLU A 647 23.38 21.96 -11.30
C GLU A 647 22.94 23.10 -12.23
N ALA A 648 22.15 22.80 -13.26
CA ALA A 648 21.58 23.81 -14.14
C ALA A 648 20.57 24.71 -13.40
N LEU A 649 19.72 24.13 -12.56
CA LEU A 649 18.76 24.88 -11.73
C LEU A 649 19.49 25.74 -10.68
N GLY A 650 20.49 25.17 -10.00
CA GLY A 650 21.32 25.89 -9.04
C GLY A 650 21.99 27.11 -9.68
N ARG A 651 22.63 26.93 -10.85
CA ARG A 651 23.25 28.05 -11.60
C ARG A 651 22.24 29.13 -11.99
N LYS A 652 21.03 28.76 -12.42
CA LYS A 652 19.96 29.72 -12.76
C LYS A 652 19.53 30.55 -11.54
N LEU A 653 19.50 29.95 -10.36
CA LEU A 653 19.11 30.60 -9.10
C LEU A 653 20.29 31.23 -8.34
N GLY A 654 21.49 31.27 -8.93
CA GLY A 654 22.68 31.89 -8.33
C GLY A 654 23.40 31.05 -7.27
N TYR A 655 23.07 29.76 -7.15
CA TYR A 655 23.78 28.81 -6.31
C TYR A 655 24.88 28.11 -7.11
N THR A 656 26.10 28.10 -6.59
CA THR A 656 27.17 27.26 -7.11
C THR A 656 26.99 25.85 -6.57
N PRO A 657 26.80 24.83 -7.42
CA PRO A 657 26.83 23.45 -6.96
C PRO A 657 28.25 23.17 -6.50
N HIS A 658 28.45 23.11 -5.19
CA HIS A 658 29.65 22.51 -4.65
C HIS A 658 29.24 21.22 -3.95
N PHE A 659 30.03 20.18 -4.23
CA PHE A 659 30.13 18.93 -3.47
C PHE A 659 29.23 17.77 -3.95
N ASN A 660 29.67 17.08 -5.02
CA ASN A 660 29.28 15.70 -5.32
C ASN A 660 30.03 14.76 -4.35
N LEU A 661 29.35 14.26 -3.33
CA LEU A 661 29.91 13.26 -2.41
C LEU A 661 29.81 11.86 -3.04
N HIS A 662 30.93 11.14 -3.04
CA HIS A 662 31.04 9.77 -3.53
C HIS A 662 31.20 8.80 -2.34
N ASN A 663 31.00 7.50 -2.58
CA ASN A 663 31.09 6.44 -1.57
C ASN A 663 32.36 6.54 -0.69
N GLY A 664 32.21 6.37 0.62
CA GLY A 664 33.32 6.39 1.60
C GLY A 664 33.68 7.76 2.19
N GLN A 665 32.80 8.76 2.03
CA GLN A 665 32.96 10.12 2.57
C GLN A 665 31.81 10.54 3.52
N ASP A 666 31.26 9.60 4.29
CA ASP A 666 30.18 9.81 5.26
C ASP A 666 30.47 10.94 6.26
N VAL A 667 31.69 10.99 6.80
CA VAL A 667 32.11 12.05 7.74
C VAL A 667 32.11 13.42 7.07
N VAL A 668 32.61 13.50 5.82
CA VAL A 668 32.65 14.75 5.06
C VAL A 668 31.23 15.16 4.68
N ALA A 669 30.37 14.22 4.31
CA ALA A 669 28.96 14.48 4.02
C ALA A 669 28.25 15.12 5.22
N MET A 670 28.45 14.59 6.42
CA MET A 670 27.86 15.14 7.65
C MET A 670 28.37 16.54 7.96
N GLN A 671 29.67 16.78 7.83
CA GLN A 671 30.25 18.13 8.02
C GLN A 671 29.69 19.15 7.01
N LYS A 672 29.51 18.73 5.76
CA LYS A 672 28.96 19.58 4.70
C LYS A 672 27.47 19.85 4.88
N LEU A 673 26.71 18.85 5.33
CA LEU A 673 25.32 19.03 5.73
C LEU A 673 25.20 20.06 6.87
N ASP A 674 26.06 19.97 7.90
CA ASP A 674 26.09 20.94 9.00
C ASP A 674 26.41 22.36 8.53
N LEU A 675 27.38 22.50 7.63
CA LEU A 675 27.73 23.79 7.04
C LEU A 675 26.56 24.36 6.22
N ALA A 676 25.96 23.53 5.37
CA ALA A 676 24.86 23.93 4.51
C ALA A 676 23.61 24.30 5.30
N HIS A 677 23.31 23.58 6.37
CA HIS A 677 22.23 23.88 7.30
C HIS A 677 22.37 25.28 7.93
N LYS A 678 23.61 25.66 8.31
CA LYS A 678 23.92 26.95 8.95
C LYS A 678 24.03 28.11 7.95
N GLU A 679 24.67 27.89 6.80
CA GLU A 679 24.99 28.95 5.83
C GLU A 679 23.99 29.05 4.67
N GLY A 680 23.09 28.08 4.50
CA GLY A 680 22.07 28.10 3.45
C GLY A 680 22.53 27.61 2.08
N HIS A 681 23.32 26.54 2.04
CA HIS A 681 23.80 25.94 0.79
C HIS A 681 22.91 24.79 0.31
N TRP A 682 23.12 24.36 -0.94
CA TRP A 682 22.48 23.17 -1.49
C TRP A 682 23.42 21.97 -1.34
N VAL A 683 22.87 20.82 -0.97
CA VAL A 683 23.62 19.56 -0.83
C VAL A 683 22.94 18.48 -1.65
N LEU A 684 23.70 17.82 -2.53
CA LEU A 684 23.26 16.66 -3.29
C LEU A 684 24.01 15.41 -2.82
N LEU A 685 23.28 14.47 -2.20
CA LEU A 685 23.80 13.19 -1.74
C LEU A 685 23.38 12.09 -2.71
N GLN A 686 24.37 11.50 -3.38
CA GLN A 686 24.11 10.51 -4.41
C GLN A 686 24.23 9.08 -3.90
N ASN A 687 23.44 8.17 -4.49
CA ASN A 687 23.54 6.72 -4.30
C ASN A 687 23.47 6.27 -2.83
N ILE A 688 22.58 6.88 -2.04
CA ILE A 688 22.52 6.64 -0.59
C ILE A 688 22.12 5.19 -0.24
N HIS A 689 21.48 4.46 -1.15
CA HIS A 689 21.19 3.02 -1.01
C HIS A 689 22.45 2.16 -0.82
N LEU A 690 23.62 2.61 -1.28
CA LEU A 690 24.87 1.88 -1.10
C LEU A 690 25.38 1.93 0.36
N MET A 691 24.78 2.76 1.22
CA MET A 691 25.19 2.98 2.61
C MET A 691 24.04 2.82 3.62
N PRO A 692 23.45 1.62 3.77
CA PRO A 692 22.23 1.38 4.58
C PRO A 692 22.38 1.71 6.07
N ARG A 693 23.58 1.61 6.64
CA ARG A 693 23.82 1.98 8.04
C ARG A 693 23.84 3.50 8.22
N TRP A 694 24.43 4.20 7.27
CA TRP A 694 24.58 5.65 7.31
C TRP A 694 23.25 6.38 7.07
N THR A 695 22.33 5.79 6.30
CA THR A 695 21.00 6.38 6.10
C THR A 695 20.22 6.55 7.41
N VAL A 696 20.44 5.69 8.42
CA VAL A 696 19.85 5.85 9.76
C VAL A 696 20.43 7.06 10.49
N GLU A 697 21.73 7.32 10.34
CA GLU A 697 22.37 8.52 10.91
C GLU A 697 21.92 9.79 10.19
N LEU A 698 21.77 9.71 8.86
CA LEU A 698 21.24 10.81 8.06
C LEU A 698 19.82 11.20 8.49
N GLU A 699 18.94 10.22 8.72
CA GLU A 699 17.58 10.46 9.24
C GLU A 699 17.64 11.24 10.57
N LYS A 700 18.45 10.78 11.53
CA LYS A 700 18.63 11.46 12.83
C LYS A 700 19.12 12.90 12.66
N LYS A 701 20.00 13.15 11.69
CA LYS A 701 20.54 14.47 11.42
C LYS A 701 19.49 15.41 10.82
N LEU A 702 18.70 14.92 9.87
CA LEU A 702 17.59 15.68 9.28
C LEU A 702 16.50 16.00 10.31
N ASP A 703 16.24 15.11 11.28
CA ASP A 703 15.35 15.39 12.42
C ASP A 703 15.87 16.51 13.33
N ALA A 704 17.17 16.49 13.64
CA ALA A 704 17.81 17.55 14.41
C ALA A 704 17.68 18.90 13.68
N PHE A 705 17.99 18.94 12.39
CA PHE A 705 17.89 20.16 11.58
C PHE A 705 16.47 20.73 11.54
N SER A 706 15.45 19.88 11.42
CA SER A 706 14.06 20.33 11.46
C SER A 706 13.67 20.94 12.81
N SER A 707 14.28 20.48 13.90
CA SER A 707 14.02 20.97 15.25
C SER A 707 14.79 22.27 15.55
N GLU A 708 16.02 22.39 15.03
CA GLU A 708 16.89 23.56 15.21
C GLU A 708 16.46 24.75 14.35
N GLY A 709 15.76 24.50 13.24
CA GLY A 709 15.32 25.53 12.29
C GLY A 709 16.39 25.82 11.24
N PRO A 710 16.34 25.20 10.05
CA PRO A 710 17.37 25.36 9.03
C PRO A 710 17.33 26.75 8.39
N HIS A 711 18.47 27.18 7.84
CA HIS A 711 18.52 28.39 7.04
C HIS A 711 17.51 28.33 5.87
N PRO A 712 16.73 29.40 5.58
CA PRO A 712 15.65 29.36 4.58
C PRO A 712 16.07 28.90 3.16
N ASN A 713 17.32 29.19 2.78
CA ASN A 713 17.91 28.82 1.49
C ASN A 713 18.50 27.40 1.45
N PHE A 714 18.63 26.72 2.58
CA PHE A 714 19.15 25.36 2.62
C PHE A 714 18.25 24.42 1.82
N ARG A 715 18.84 23.58 0.97
CA ARG A 715 18.13 22.56 0.21
C ARG A 715 18.93 21.27 0.17
N CYS A 716 18.25 20.14 0.39
CA CYS A 716 18.85 18.83 0.40
C CYS A 716 18.22 17.96 -0.70
N PHE A 717 19.07 17.42 -1.56
CA PHE A 717 18.72 16.51 -2.63
C PHE A 717 19.34 15.14 -2.33
N LEU A 718 18.55 14.09 -2.46
CA LEU A 718 18.94 12.71 -2.18
C LEU A 718 18.71 11.89 -3.44
N SER A 719 19.60 10.94 -3.77
CA SER A 719 19.35 10.00 -4.86
C SER A 719 19.55 8.55 -4.45
N SER A 720 18.68 7.67 -4.97
CA SER A 720 18.71 6.25 -4.68
C SER A 720 18.09 5.42 -5.80
N GLU A 721 18.64 4.23 -6.03
CA GLU A 721 17.92 3.16 -6.72
C GLU A 721 16.86 2.53 -5.78
N LEU A 722 16.08 1.60 -6.31
CA LEU A 722 15.03 0.91 -5.56
C LEU A 722 15.62 -0.03 -4.51
N CYS A 723 15.21 0.17 -3.26
CA CYS A 723 15.51 -0.71 -2.14
C CYS A 723 14.43 -0.58 -1.03
N ASP A 724 14.43 -1.52 -0.12
CA ASP A 724 13.44 -1.72 0.93
C ASP A 724 13.92 -1.26 2.32
N TYR A 725 15.20 -0.92 2.46
CA TYR A 725 15.84 -0.59 3.74
C TYR A 725 16.09 0.91 3.98
N ILE A 726 15.63 1.81 3.08
CA ILE A 726 15.73 3.25 3.36
C ILE A 726 14.80 3.61 4.53
N PRO A 727 15.28 4.36 5.53
CA PRO A 727 14.46 4.75 6.66
C PRO A 727 13.19 5.50 6.24
N VAL A 728 12.07 5.05 6.82
CA VAL A 728 10.72 5.58 6.58
C VAL A 728 10.70 7.10 6.77
N GLY A 729 11.35 7.63 7.81
CA GLY A 729 11.33 9.07 8.09
C GLY A 729 12.02 9.93 7.03
N ILE A 730 12.97 9.39 6.24
CA ILE A 730 13.55 10.11 5.10
C ILE A 730 12.54 10.17 3.96
N LEU A 731 11.94 9.02 3.62
CA LEU A 731 10.94 8.94 2.56
C LEU A 731 9.75 9.82 2.90
N ASP A 732 9.17 9.69 4.08
CA ASP A 732 7.94 10.37 4.53
C ASP A 732 7.96 11.90 4.41
N ARG A 733 9.12 12.54 4.63
CA ARG A 733 9.27 14.01 4.56
C ARG A 733 9.73 14.54 3.20
N SER A 734 10.09 13.66 2.28
CA SER A 734 10.68 14.02 1.00
C SER A 734 9.66 14.15 -0.13
N ILE A 735 9.94 15.04 -1.08
CA ILE A 735 9.27 15.08 -2.38
C ILE A 735 9.97 14.09 -3.30
N LYS A 736 9.26 13.07 -3.79
CA LYS A 736 9.86 12.01 -4.62
C LYS A 736 9.71 12.35 -6.10
N LEU A 737 10.79 12.15 -6.86
CA LEU A 737 10.83 12.35 -8.30
C LEU A 737 11.45 11.12 -8.98
N THR A 738 10.78 10.60 -10.02
CA THR A 738 11.30 9.55 -10.90
C THR A 738 11.71 10.14 -12.25
N ASN A 739 12.89 9.80 -12.76
CA ASN A 739 13.34 10.17 -14.11
C ASN A 739 13.36 8.93 -15.02
N GLU A 740 12.20 8.55 -15.55
CA GLU A 740 12.08 7.46 -16.53
C GLU A 740 12.03 8.00 -17.98
N PRO A 741 12.54 7.24 -18.96
CA PRO A 741 12.25 7.53 -20.36
C PRO A 741 10.74 7.45 -20.62
N PRO A 742 10.16 8.43 -21.34
CA PRO A 742 8.74 8.41 -21.65
C PRO A 742 8.38 7.18 -22.47
N GLN A 743 7.12 6.75 -22.39
CA GLN A 743 6.65 5.64 -23.19
C GLN A 743 6.22 6.09 -24.61
N GLY A 744 6.84 5.51 -25.63
CA GLY A 744 6.44 5.59 -27.03
C GLY A 744 7.62 5.91 -27.95
N LEU A 745 7.67 5.31 -29.14
CA LEU A 745 8.73 5.53 -30.13
C LEU A 745 8.89 7.01 -30.45
N GLN A 746 7.76 7.72 -30.61
CA GLN A 746 7.76 9.15 -30.88
C GLN A 746 8.39 9.95 -29.72
N ALA A 747 8.02 9.65 -28.47
CA ALA A 747 8.53 10.37 -27.30
C ALA A 747 10.02 10.10 -27.09
N ASN A 748 10.46 8.85 -27.25
CA ASN A 748 11.87 8.49 -27.16
C ASN A 748 12.70 9.08 -28.30
N LEU A 749 12.16 9.17 -29.51
CA LEU A 749 12.83 9.83 -30.61
C LEU A 749 12.96 11.35 -30.40
N LYS A 750 11.91 12.02 -29.91
CA LYS A 750 11.99 13.45 -29.53
C LYS A 750 13.06 13.67 -28.46
N ARG A 751 13.10 12.82 -27.44
CA ARG A 751 14.11 12.88 -26.37
C ARG A 751 15.53 12.63 -26.89
N ALA A 752 15.71 11.63 -27.75
CA ALA A 752 16.99 11.32 -28.39
C ALA A 752 17.51 12.48 -29.24
N PHE A 753 16.63 13.10 -30.03
CA PHE A 753 16.99 14.21 -30.90
C PHE A 753 17.28 15.50 -30.12
N ALA A 754 16.58 15.74 -29.01
CA ALA A 754 16.80 16.88 -28.12
C ALA A 754 18.18 16.90 -27.43
N CYS A 755 18.94 15.80 -27.48
CA CYS A 755 20.33 15.80 -27.01
C CYS A 755 21.29 16.61 -27.90
N PHE A 756 20.89 16.94 -29.12
CA PHE A 756 21.69 17.71 -30.07
C PHE A 756 21.19 19.15 -30.10
N PRO A 757 21.99 20.14 -29.66
CA PRO A 757 21.60 21.54 -29.70
C PRO A 757 21.28 21.99 -31.12
N LYS A 758 20.21 22.77 -31.28
CA LYS A 758 19.72 23.26 -32.58
C LYS A 758 20.84 23.91 -33.41
N ASP A 759 21.58 24.82 -32.80
CA ASP A 759 22.63 25.59 -33.48
C ASP A 759 23.76 24.69 -34.00
N ASP A 760 24.20 23.72 -33.19
CA ASP A 760 25.25 22.76 -33.56
C ASP A 760 24.77 21.77 -34.63
N PHE A 761 23.52 21.31 -34.53
CA PHE A 761 22.95 20.37 -35.50
C PHE A 761 22.79 21.00 -36.88
N ASP A 762 22.26 22.23 -36.94
CA ASP A 762 21.99 22.92 -38.21
C ASP A 762 23.28 23.32 -38.96
N GLU A 763 24.42 23.40 -38.29
CA GLU A 763 25.74 23.64 -38.91
C GLU A 763 26.38 22.39 -39.55
N LYS A 764 25.90 21.17 -39.24
CA LYS A 764 26.49 19.92 -39.76
C LYS A 764 26.21 19.66 -41.24
N ASP A 765 27.07 18.85 -41.86
CA ASP A 765 26.90 18.33 -43.22
C ASP A 765 25.58 17.54 -43.40
N GLN A 766 24.99 17.61 -44.59
CA GLN A 766 23.72 16.92 -44.90
C GLN A 766 23.76 15.41 -44.65
N LYS A 767 24.89 14.75 -44.97
CA LYS A 767 25.07 13.30 -44.73
C LYS A 767 25.11 12.99 -43.23
N VAL A 768 25.81 13.80 -42.46
CA VAL A 768 25.93 13.66 -41.00
C VAL A 768 24.58 13.87 -40.32
N LYS A 769 23.81 14.88 -40.74
CA LYS A 769 22.43 15.12 -40.24
C LYS A 769 21.52 13.91 -40.42
N ALA A 770 21.55 13.29 -41.60
CA ALA A 770 20.73 12.10 -41.88
C ALA A 770 21.16 10.89 -41.03
N ILE A 771 22.46 10.67 -40.85
CA ILE A 771 22.98 9.56 -40.03
C ILE A 771 22.68 9.80 -38.54
N ILE A 772 22.83 11.03 -38.02
CA ILE A 772 22.47 11.36 -36.63
C ILE A 772 20.99 11.09 -36.38
N PHE A 773 20.11 11.49 -37.30
CA PHE A 773 18.68 11.19 -37.18
C PHE A 773 18.41 9.67 -37.22
N GLY A 774 19.05 8.94 -38.13
CA GLY A 774 18.98 7.47 -38.18
C GLY A 774 19.48 6.80 -36.90
N LEU A 775 20.53 7.34 -36.28
CA LEU A 775 21.07 6.86 -35.00
C LEU A 775 20.13 7.17 -33.82
N CYS A 776 19.49 8.35 -33.81
CA CYS A 776 18.45 8.69 -32.82
C CYS A 776 17.26 7.73 -32.91
N PHE A 777 16.85 7.42 -34.14
CA PHE A 777 15.79 6.47 -34.42
C PHE A 777 16.16 5.06 -34.00
N PHE A 778 17.36 4.60 -34.36
CA PHE A 778 17.90 3.31 -33.92
C PHE A 778 17.90 3.20 -32.39
N HIS A 779 18.42 4.21 -31.70
CA HIS A 779 18.41 4.28 -30.24
C HIS A 779 16.99 4.17 -29.67
N ALA A 780 16.04 4.93 -30.21
CA ALA A 780 14.64 4.88 -29.78
C ALA A 780 14.03 3.48 -30.02
N VAL A 781 14.28 2.84 -31.16
CA VAL A 781 13.82 1.47 -31.46
C VAL A 781 14.41 0.46 -30.47
N LEU A 782 15.70 0.53 -30.14
CA LEU A 782 16.33 -0.39 -29.19
C LEU A 782 15.71 -0.26 -27.78
N LEU A 783 15.45 0.97 -27.33
CA LEU A 783 14.79 1.25 -26.05
C LEU A 783 13.36 0.71 -26.02
N GLU A 784 12.58 1.00 -27.06
CA GLU A 784 11.19 0.55 -27.19
C GLU A 784 11.07 -0.96 -27.28
N ARG A 785 12.00 -1.60 -27.97
CA ARG A 785 12.01 -3.06 -28.13
C ARG A 785 12.12 -3.80 -26.80
N LYS A 786 12.69 -3.19 -25.76
CA LYS A 786 12.71 -3.73 -24.38
C LYS A 786 11.31 -3.95 -23.80
N ARG A 787 10.29 -3.21 -24.25
CA ARG A 787 8.91 -3.36 -23.77
C ARG A 787 8.32 -4.72 -24.06
N PHE A 788 8.72 -5.35 -25.17
CA PHE A 788 8.22 -6.67 -25.55
C PHE A 788 8.93 -7.81 -24.80
N GLY A 789 9.72 -7.50 -23.77
CA GLY A 789 10.39 -8.47 -22.92
C GLY A 789 11.27 -9.44 -23.72
N PRO A 790 11.21 -10.76 -23.43
CA PRO A 790 12.00 -11.79 -24.11
C PRO A 790 11.85 -11.85 -25.64
N ARG A 791 10.72 -11.37 -26.19
CA ARG A 791 10.50 -11.30 -27.64
C ARG A 791 11.26 -10.16 -28.31
N GLY A 792 11.46 -9.07 -27.57
CA GLY A 792 12.30 -7.96 -27.99
C GLY A 792 13.78 -8.30 -27.85
N TRP A 793 14.18 -8.67 -26.64
CA TRP A 793 15.55 -9.02 -26.27
C TRP A 793 15.56 -10.24 -25.35
N ASN A 794 16.44 -11.21 -25.57
CA ASN A 794 16.52 -12.37 -24.68
C ASN A 794 17.04 -11.98 -23.28
N MET A 795 17.81 -10.90 -23.16
CA MET A 795 18.19 -10.28 -21.89
C MET A 795 17.92 -8.77 -21.89
N ASN A 796 17.75 -8.19 -20.70
CA ASN A 796 17.54 -6.75 -20.57
C ASN A 796 18.88 -6.00 -20.56
N TYR A 797 19.19 -5.27 -21.64
CA TYR A 797 20.44 -4.51 -21.78
C TYR A 797 20.27 -3.04 -21.37
N PRO A 798 21.21 -2.43 -20.64
CA PRO A 798 21.08 -1.07 -20.12
C PRO A 798 21.55 0.01 -21.12
N PHE A 799 20.95 0.07 -22.32
CA PHE A 799 21.24 1.17 -23.27
C PHE A 799 20.90 2.55 -22.69
N SER A 800 21.80 3.51 -22.86
CA SER A 800 21.77 4.85 -22.27
C SER A 800 21.90 5.96 -23.32
N MET A 801 21.52 7.19 -22.96
CA MET A 801 21.76 8.36 -23.81
C MET A 801 23.26 8.67 -23.97
N GLY A 802 24.11 8.13 -23.10
CA GLY A 802 25.58 8.18 -23.24
C GLY A 802 26.01 7.47 -24.53
N ASP A 803 25.50 6.27 -24.77
CA ASP A 803 25.84 5.46 -25.95
C ASP A 803 25.49 6.19 -27.25
N LEU A 804 24.36 6.91 -27.28
CA LEU A 804 23.94 7.75 -28.41
C LEU A 804 24.90 8.92 -28.65
N ARG A 805 25.25 9.66 -27.59
CA ARG A 805 26.15 10.82 -27.69
C ARG A 805 27.55 10.41 -28.12
N ASP A 806 28.09 9.36 -27.52
CA ASP A 806 29.42 8.86 -27.83
C ASP A 806 29.47 8.31 -29.26
N SER A 807 28.42 7.61 -29.71
CA SER A 807 28.29 7.15 -31.10
C SER A 807 28.26 8.33 -32.08
N ALA A 808 27.55 9.41 -31.75
CA ALA A 808 27.51 10.63 -32.57
C ALA A 808 28.87 11.37 -32.59
N MET A 809 29.59 11.41 -31.48
CA MET A 809 30.96 11.96 -31.43
C MET A 809 31.93 11.14 -32.27
N VAL A 810 31.87 9.81 -32.18
CA VAL A 810 32.69 8.91 -33.01
C VAL A 810 32.36 9.08 -34.49
N LEU A 811 31.07 9.21 -34.85
CA LEU A 811 30.63 9.52 -36.21
C LEU A 811 31.27 10.80 -36.73
N LEU A 812 31.21 11.89 -35.94
CA LEU A 812 31.78 13.18 -36.33
C LEU A 812 33.29 13.08 -36.56
N ASN A 813 34.02 12.51 -35.59
CA ASN A 813 35.47 12.33 -35.70
C ASN A 813 35.85 11.48 -36.92
N TYR A 814 35.11 10.40 -37.17
CA TYR A 814 35.36 9.48 -38.27
C TYR A 814 35.05 10.13 -39.63
N MET A 815 33.97 10.93 -39.72
CA MET A 815 33.61 11.68 -40.93
C MET A 815 34.56 12.84 -41.22
N GLU A 816 35.06 13.54 -40.19
CA GLU A 816 36.07 14.60 -40.32
C GLU A 816 37.42 14.06 -40.79
N GLN A 817 37.83 12.88 -40.34
CA GLN A 817 39.05 12.21 -40.81
C GLN A 817 38.96 11.73 -42.27
N GLN A 818 37.75 11.47 -42.77
CA GLN A 818 37.46 10.99 -44.13
C GLN A 818 37.15 12.13 -45.12
N GLN A 819 37.52 13.39 -44.81
CA GLN A 819 37.33 14.57 -45.67
C GLN A 819 38.01 14.39 -47.05
N GLY A 820 37.28 13.79 -48.00
CA GLY A 820 37.74 13.45 -49.35
C GLY A 820 37.05 12.23 -49.97
N GLY A 821 36.45 11.34 -49.17
CA GLY A 821 35.69 10.18 -49.65
C GLY A 821 34.23 10.51 -50.00
N SER A 822 33.81 10.26 -51.23
CA SER A 822 32.40 10.45 -51.64
C SER A 822 31.44 9.44 -50.96
N LYS A 823 31.95 8.27 -50.56
CA LYS A 823 31.18 7.13 -50.06
C LYS A 823 31.29 6.99 -48.54
N VAL A 824 30.16 6.84 -47.86
CA VAL A 824 30.08 6.52 -46.42
C VAL A 824 30.47 5.05 -46.22
N PRO A 825 31.42 4.71 -45.33
CA PRO A 825 31.82 3.32 -45.06
C PRO A 825 30.86 2.68 -44.08
N TRP A 826 29.72 2.22 -44.60
CA TRP A 826 28.66 1.63 -43.80
C TRP A 826 29.07 0.39 -43.01
N ASP A 827 29.96 -0.44 -43.54
CA ASP A 827 30.38 -1.66 -42.85
C ASP A 827 31.19 -1.35 -41.58
N ASP A 828 32.05 -0.33 -41.64
CA ASP A 828 32.80 0.16 -40.47
C ASP A 828 31.87 0.80 -39.44
N LEU A 829 30.93 1.66 -39.88
CA LEU A 829 29.96 2.30 -38.98
C LEU A 829 29.02 1.28 -38.32
N LYS A 830 28.58 0.25 -39.05
CA LYS A 830 27.80 -0.86 -38.50
C LYS A 830 28.56 -1.62 -37.44
N TYR A 831 29.83 -1.93 -37.69
CA TYR A 831 30.66 -2.63 -36.72
C TYR A 831 30.89 -1.77 -35.47
N ILE A 832 31.21 -0.48 -35.64
CA ILE A 832 31.44 0.45 -34.52
C ILE A 832 30.16 0.61 -33.69
N PHE A 833 29.03 0.94 -34.31
CA PHE A 833 27.79 1.16 -33.55
C PHE A 833 27.20 -0.16 -33.01
N GLY A 834 27.16 -1.19 -33.84
CA GLY A 834 26.51 -2.47 -33.55
C GLY A 834 27.31 -3.40 -32.63
N GLU A 835 28.61 -3.61 -32.88
CA GLU A 835 29.44 -4.56 -32.11
C GLU A 835 30.21 -3.89 -30.97
N ILE A 836 30.63 -2.63 -31.13
CA ILE A 836 31.45 -1.93 -30.11
C ILE A 836 30.58 -1.11 -29.16
N MET A 837 29.86 -0.10 -29.67
CA MET A 837 29.13 0.86 -28.83
C MET A 837 27.93 0.21 -28.14
N TYR A 838 26.94 -0.26 -28.92
CA TYR A 838 25.78 -0.96 -28.36
C TYR A 838 26.08 -2.42 -28.05
N GLY A 839 26.87 -3.09 -28.91
CA GLY A 839 27.25 -4.49 -28.75
C GLY A 839 28.11 -4.78 -27.53
N GLY A 840 28.84 -3.79 -27.01
CA GLY A 840 29.56 -3.89 -25.74
C GLY A 840 28.65 -4.20 -24.54
N HIS A 841 27.36 -3.84 -24.63
CA HIS A 841 26.35 -4.18 -23.62
C HIS A 841 25.72 -5.56 -23.84
N ILE A 842 25.80 -6.12 -25.05
CA ILE A 842 25.09 -7.34 -25.46
C ILE A 842 25.92 -8.57 -25.11
N ILE A 843 25.46 -9.32 -24.12
CA ILE A 843 26.10 -10.54 -23.63
C ILE A 843 25.65 -11.77 -24.43
N ASP A 844 24.37 -11.84 -24.82
CA ASP A 844 23.84 -12.97 -25.57
C ASP A 844 24.17 -12.84 -27.07
N PRO A 845 24.90 -13.79 -27.68
CA PRO A 845 25.22 -13.73 -29.11
C PRO A 845 23.99 -13.75 -30.02
N ARG A 846 22.85 -14.29 -29.56
CA ARG A 846 21.59 -14.33 -30.33
C ARG A 846 20.88 -12.99 -30.41
N ASP A 847 21.26 -12.05 -29.52
CA ASP A 847 20.74 -10.68 -29.50
C ASP A 847 21.63 -9.71 -30.29
N ARG A 848 22.80 -10.14 -30.79
CA ARG A 848 23.66 -9.29 -31.61
C ARG A 848 22.99 -8.99 -32.95
N LEU A 849 22.64 -7.73 -33.14
CA LEU A 849 21.83 -7.28 -34.27
C LEU A 849 22.73 -6.71 -35.38
N ASP A 850 23.29 -7.60 -36.19
CA ASP A 850 24.34 -7.29 -37.18
C ASP A 850 23.84 -6.48 -38.41
N ARG A 851 22.53 -6.17 -38.53
CA ARG A 851 21.92 -5.72 -39.81
C ARG A 851 20.80 -4.67 -39.75
N LEU A 852 20.74 -3.80 -38.74
CA LEU A 852 19.67 -2.78 -38.69
C LEU A 852 20.03 -1.39 -39.26
N LEU A 853 21.25 -1.21 -39.79
CA LEU A 853 21.76 0.07 -40.29
C LEU A 853 22.13 0.00 -41.80
N ASP A 854 21.34 -0.68 -42.62
CA ASP A 854 21.50 -0.64 -44.09
C ASP A 854 20.91 0.65 -44.68
N GLU A 855 21.34 1.04 -45.89
CA GLU A 855 20.81 2.21 -46.64
C GLU A 855 19.31 2.10 -47.02
N ALA A 856 18.65 0.99 -46.69
CA ALA A 856 17.23 0.72 -46.96
C ALA A 856 16.37 0.89 -45.70
N GLU A 857 15.09 1.25 -45.91
CA GLU A 857 13.99 1.47 -44.96
C GLU A 857 14.34 1.45 -43.45
N LEU A 858 13.98 2.53 -42.74
CA LEU A 858 14.07 2.63 -41.27
C LEU A 858 13.45 1.41 -40.56
N PHE A 859 12.46 0.76 -41.20
CA PHE A 859 11.91 -0.53 -40.80
C PHE A 859 12.14 -1.58 -41.88
N PRO A 860 13.14 -2.47 -41.75
CA PRO A 860 13.40 -3.49 -42.75
C PRO A 860 12.26 -4.53 -42.82
N PHE A 861 12.02 -5.09 -44.01
CA PHE A 861 11.05 -6.15 -44.29
C PHE A 861 9.55 -5.77 -44.19
N CYS A 862 9.20 -4.48 -44.26
CA CYS A 862 7.81 -3.99 -44.23
C CYS A 862 7.14 -3.84 -45.61
N GLU A 863 7.87 -4.11 -46.70
CA GLU A 863 7.43 -3.95 -48.11
C GLU A 863 6.11 -4.65 -48.48
N GLN A 864 5.71 -5.68 -47.70
CA GLN A 864 4.51 -6.48 -47.93
C GLN A 864 3.22 -5.84 -47.34
N HIS A 865 3.34 -4.78 -46.54
CA HIS A 865 2.21 -4.08 -45.94
C HIS A 865 1.93 -2.74 -46.66
N GLU A 866 0.79 -2.64 -47.36
CA GLU A 866 0.39 -1.41 -48.04
C GLU A 866 0.31 -0.21 -47.07
N GLY A 867 0.98 0.88 -47.40
CA GLY A 867 0.94 2.14 -46.63
C GLY A 867 1.95 2.28 -45.48
N VAL A 868 2.85 1.31 -45.28
CA VAL A 868 3.79 1.26 -44.14
C VAL A 868 5.25 1.24 -44.63
N SER A 869 5.71 2.30 -45.30
CA SER A 869 7.13 2.49 -45.68
C SER A 869 7.68 3.70 -44.95
N TYR A 870 8.63 3.49 -44.03
CA TYR A 870 9.31 4.57 -43.31
C TYR A 870 10.73 4.67 -43.84
N LYS A 871 10.99 5.73 -44.59
CA LYS A 871 12.33 6.08 -45.05
C LYS A 871 12.84 7.23 -44.22
N THR A 872 14.15 7.27 -43.98
CA THR A 872 14.81 8.42 -43.35
C THR A 872 14.42 9.68 -44.12
N PRO A 873 13.80 10.67 -43.46
CA PRO A 873 13.50 11.93 -44.13
C PRO A 873 14.79 12.52 -44.70
N PRO A 874 14.75 13.17 -45.87
CA PRO A 874 15.94 13.84 -46.41
C PRO A 874 16.44 14.90 -45.42
N ALA A 875 17.72 15.25 -45.51
CA ALA A 875 18.36 16.23 -44.64
C ALA A 875 17.56 17.55 -44.59
N GLN A 876 17.02 17.87 -43.41
CA GLN A 876 16.20 19.04 -43.14
C GLN A 876 16.75 19.84 -41.94
N SER A 877 16.16 21.00 -41.65
CA SER A 877 16.46 21.77 -40.44
C SER A 877 15.96 21.04 -39.19
N TYR A 878 16.53 21.37 -38.03
CA TYR A 878 16.15 20.82 -36.73
C TYR A 878 14.62 20.85 -36.49
N GLU A 879 13.98 22.00 -36.76
CA GLU A 879 12.52 22.20 -36.53
C GLU A 879 11.67 21.27 -37.40
N ARG A 880 12.03 21.10 -38.67
CA ARG A 880 11.28 20.22 -39.57
C ARG A 880 11.44 18.74 -39.23
N TYR A 881 12.60 18.34 -38.71
CA TYR A 881 12.74 16.99 -38.15
C TYR A 881 11.82 16.80 -36.94
N MET A 882 11.72 17.77 -36.03
CA MET A 882 10.80 17.72 -34.89
C MET A 882 9.32 17.67 -35.32
N GLU A 883 8.92 18.42 -36.35
CA GLU A 883 7.58 18.36 -36.95
C GLU A 883 7.31 16.99 -37.62
N CYS A 884 8.31 16.43 -38.32
CA CYS A 884 8.23 15.10 -38.91
C CYS A 884 8.03 14.03 -37.82
N VAL A 885 8.72 14.16 -36.69
CA VAL A 885 8.53 13.27 -35.54
C VAL A 885 7.14 13.47 -34.94
N ALA A 886 6.65 14.70 -34.83
CA ALA A 886 5.31 15.01 -34.30
C ALA A 886 4.16 14.44 -35.15
N SER A 887 4.35 14.30 -36.46
CA SER A 887 3.35 13.83 -37.43
C SER A 887 3.40 12.32 -37.73
N MET A 888 4.25 11.55 -37.04
CA MET A 888 4.29 10.10 -37.22
C MET A 888 2.96 9.43 -36.80
N PRO A 889 2.51 8.40 -37.54
CA PRO A 889 1.32 7.63 -37.18
C PRO A 889 1.55 6.83 -35.89
N PRO A 890 0.47 6.35 -35.24
CA PRO A 890 0.57 5.53 -34.03
C PRO A 890 1.45 4.30 -34.25
N GLU A 891 2.27 3.99 -33.25
CA GLU A 891 3.25 2.90 -33.30
C GLU A 891 2.58 1.53 -33.42
N THR A 892 3.24 0.62 -34.14
CA THR A 892 2.83 -0.78 -34.28
C THR A 892 4.05 -1.68 -34.08
N PRO A 893 3.90 -2.96 -33.69
CA PRO A 893 5.02 -3.90 -33.55
C PRO A 893 5.90 -4.02 -34.80
N LEU A 894 5.33 -3.76 -35.98
CA LEU A 894 6.03 -3.75 -37.25
C LEU A 894 7.17 -2.72 -37.27
N ALA A 895 6.99 -1.58 -36.57
CA ALA A 895 8.05 -0.59 -36.37
C ALA A 895 9.28 -1.17 -35.64
N PHE A 896 9.11 -2.23 -34.87
CA PHE A 896 10.23 -2.88 -34.19
C PHE A 896 10.68 -4.14 -34.92
N GLY A 897 10.12 -4.43 -36.10
CA GLY A 897 10.31 -5.65 -36.86
C GLY A 897 9.67 -6.89 -36.21
N LEU A 898 8.68 -6.67 -35.33
CA LEU A 898 7.94 -7.72 -34.62
C LEU A 898 6.57 -7.94 -35.27
N HIS A 899 6.05 -9.16 -35.16
CA HIS A 899 4.71 -9.48 -35.64
C HIS A 899 3.62 -8.77 -34.80
N PRO A 900 2.48 -8.31 -35.37
CA PRO A 900 1.40 -7.64 -34.64
C PRO A 900 0.84 -8.41 -33.44
N ASN A 901 0.86 -9.75 -33.48
CA ASN A 901 0.45 -10.58 -32.33
C ASN A 901 1.30 -10.34 -31.08
N THR A 902 2.53 -9.84 -31.23
CA THR A 902 3.41 -9.55 -30.11
C THR A 902 2.83 -8.47 -29.21
N GLU A 903 2.10 -7.50 -29.77
CA GLU A 903 1.38 -6.49 -28.99
C GLU A 903 0.25 -7.08 -28.15
N ILE A 904 -0.47 -8.07 -28.67
CA ILE A 904 -1.56 -8.74 -27.94
C ILE A 904 -1.01 -9.40 -26.67
N GLY A 905 0.08 -10.16 -26.81
CA GLY A 905 0.73 -10.81 -25.67
C GLY A 905 1.25 -9.80 -24.65
N TYR A 906 1.95 -8.76 -25.13
CA TYR A 906 2.46 -7.69 -24.28
C TYR A 906 1.35 -6.98 -23.49
N ARG A 907 0.29 -6.52 -24.17
CA ARG A 907 -0.81 -5.79 -23.52
C ARG A 907 -1.61 -6.70 -22.57
N THR A 908 -1.75 -7.98 -22.90
CA THR A 908 -2.37 -8.97 -22.00
C THR A 908 -1.54 -9.11 -20.72
N GLN A 909 -0.22 -9.24 -20.83
CA GLN A 909 0.67 -9.31 -19.66
C GLN A 909 0.59 -8.04 -18.81
N GLN A 910 0.65 -6.85 -19.43
CA GLN A 910 0.48 -5.60 -18.70
C GLN A 910 -0.86 -5.54 -17.96
N CYS A 911 -1.94 -6.07 -18.56
CA CYS A 911 -3.24 -6.13 -17.93
C CYS A 911 -3.23 -7.07 -16.71
N GLU A 912 -2.65 -8.26 -16.85
CA GLU A 912 -2.47 -9.19 -15.72
C GLU A 912 -1.62 -8.58 -14.60
N ASP A 913 -0.53 -7.89 -14.93
CA ASP A 913 0.34 -7.19 -13.97
C ASP A 913 -0.38 -6.04 -13.25
N LEU A 914 -1.19 -5.25 -13.97
CA LEU A 914 -2.01 -4.18 -13.39
C LEU A 914 -2.99 -4.75 -12.36
N PHE A 915 -3.77 -5.76 -12.73
CA PHE A 915 -4.76 -6.36 -11.82
C PHE A 915 -4.12 -7.09 -10.65
N LYS A 916 -2.97 -7.73 -10.85
CA LYS A 916 -2.18 -8.29 -9.76
C LYS A 916 -1.76 -7.21 -8.76
N THR A 917 -1.24 -6.08 -9.26
CA THR A 917 -0.85 -4.94 -8.42
C THR A 917 -2.05 -4.38 -7.64
N LEU A 918 -3.22 -4.26 -8.28
CA LEU A 918 -4.45 -3.82 -7.62
C LEU A 918 -4.88 -4.79 -6.51
N LEU A 919 -4.85 -6.10 -6.77
CA LEU A 919 -5.22 -7.13 -5.78
C LEU A 919 -4.29 -7.13 -4.56
N GLU A 920 -2.97 -7.03 -4.79
CA GLU A 920 -1.96 -6.96 -3.73
C GLU A 920 -2.16 -5.70 -2.87
N SER A 921 -2.62 -4.60 -3.48
CA SER A 921 -2.93 -3.36 -2.77
C SER A 921 -4.20 -3.38 -1.92
N GLU A 922 -5.21 -4.16 -2.32
CA GLU A 922 -6.43 -4.35 -1.53
C GLU A 922 -6.18 -5.25 -0.31
N GLY A 923 -5.43 -6.35 -0.49
CA GLY A 923 -5.11 -7.30 0.58
C GLY A 923 -4.35 -6.69 1.75
N ALA A 924 -3.51 -5.68 1.49
CA ALA A 924 -2.77 -4.94 2.53
C ALA A 924 -3.67 -4.10 3.46
N SER A 925 -4.87 -3.71 3.00
CA SER A 925 -5.86 -2.98 3.80
C SER A 925 -6.90 -3.88 4.47
N ALA A 926 -7.04 -5.12 3.97
CA ALA A 926 -7.98 -6.12 4.48
C ALA A 926 -7.43 -6.95 5.65
N GLY A 927 -6.33 -6.53 6.28
CA GLY A 927 -5.83 -7.11 7.53
C GLY A 927 -6.74 -6.88 8.75
N GLY A 928 -7.91 -6.26 8.58
CA GLY A 928 -8.79 -5.91 9.72
C GLY A 928 -10.29 -5.93 9.50
N THR A 929 -10.83 -6.05 8.28
CA THR A 929 -12.29 -6.14 8.10
C THR A 929 -12.68 -6.76 6.75
N SER A 930 -13.54 -7.77 6.80
CA SER A 930 -14.28 -8.40 5.68
C SER A 930 -13.54 -9.42 4.78
N SER A 931 -13.27 -10.59 5.32
CA SER A 931 -14.06 -11.77 4.90
C SER A 931 -14.25 -12.67 6.12
N LYS A 932 -15.51 -12.98 6.43
CA LYS A 932 -15.89 -13.95 7.44
C LYS A 932 -15.12 -15.25 7.21
N GLY A 933 -14.34 -15.74 8.18
CA GLY A 933 -14.02 -17.16 8.42
C GLY A 933 -13.70 -18.09 7.23
N GLY A 934 -13.38 -17.57 6.05
CA GLY A 934 -13.27 -18.33 4.81
C GLY A 934 -11.85 -18.36 4.25
N GLY A 935 -11.01 -17.38 4.58
CA GLY A 935 -9.65 -17.29 4.02
C GLY A 935 -8.72 -18.43 4.43
N GLU A 936 -8.73 -18.82 5.71
CA GLU A 936 -7.95 -19.97 6.21
C GLU A 936 -8.59 -21.29 5.78
N ALA A 937 -9.92 -21.40 5.84
CA ALA A 937 -10.65 -22.61 5.46
C ALA A 937 -10.52 -22.95 3.95
N ASP A 938 -10.49 -21.94 3.08
CA ASP A 938 -10.30 -22.10 1.63
C ASP A 938 -8.85 -22.47 1.29
N GLY A 939 -7.87 -21.87 2.00
CA GLY A 939 -6.46 -22.24 1.90
C GLY A 939 -6.17 -23.67 2.36
N GLU A 940 -6.75 -24.09 3.48
CA GLU A 940 -6.65 -25.46 3.99
C GLU A 940 -7.29 -26.46 3.01
N ALA A 941 -8.48 -26.16 2.49
CA ALA A 941 -9.17 -27.02 1.51
C ALA A 941 -8.35 -27.22 0.23
N LEU A 942 -7.77 -26.15 -0.32
CA LEU A 942 -6.89 -26.22 -1.49
C LEU A 942 -5.61 -27.01 -1.21
N CYS A 943 -4.97 -26.79 -0.06
CA CYS A 943 -3.79 -27.57 0.35
C CYS A 943 -4.10 -29.06 0.40
N LYS A 944 -5.26 -29.42 0.97
CA LYS A 944 -5.72 -30.80 1.07
C LYS A 944 -6.04 -31.41 -0.29
N GLU A 945 -6.72 -30.68 -1.18
CA GLU A 945 -6.99 -31.14 -2.55
C GLU A 945 -5.68 -31.48 -3.29
N ILE A 946 -4.68 -30.61 -3.22
CA ILE A 946 -3.38 -30.84 -3.87
C ILE A 946 -2.67 -32.05 -3.26
N LEU A 947 -2.75 -32.21 -1.93
CA LEU A 947 -2.15 -33.35 -1.22
C LEU A 947 -2.82 -34.67 -1.60
N ASP A 948 -4.16 -34.70 -1.68
CA ASP A 948 -4.91 -35.89 -2.09
C ASP A 948 -4.61 -36.27 -3.55
N GLU A 949 -4.39 -35.28 -4.42
CA GLU A 949 -4.11 -35.51 -5.84
C GLU A 949 -2.67 -35.97 -6.15
N LEU A 950 -1.67 -35.51 -5.38
CA LEU A 950 -0.24 -35.75 -5.68
C LEU A 950 0.52 -36.52 -4.58
N GLY A 951 0.00 -36.63 -3.35
CA GLY A 951 0.74 -37.08 -2.17
C GLY A 951 1.33 -38.49 -2.26
N ASP A 952 0.65 -39.36 -3.00
CA ASP A 952 1.01 -40.77 -3.19
C ASP A 952 1.76 -41.04 -4.50
N ALA A 953 1.91 -40.03 -5.38
CA ALA A 953 2.52 -40.21 -6.70
C ALA A 953 4.05 -40.43 -6.59
N ARG A 954 4.50 -41.69 -6.69
CA ARG A 954 5.92 -42.06 -6.54
C ARG A 954 6.32 -43.16 -7.51
N PHE A 955 7.56 -43.10 -7.99
CA PHE A 955 8.21 -44.16 -8.76
C PHE A 955 9.16 -44.96 -7.87
N ASP A 956 9.10 -46.29 -7.90
CA ASP A 956 10.14 -47.13 -7.31
C ASP A 956 11.31 -47.25 -8.31
N VAL A 957 12.26 -46.31 -8.22
CA VAL A 957 13.38 -46.22 -9.16
C VAL A 957 14.31 -47.43 -9.03
N GLU A 958 14.39 -48.05 -7.85
CA GLU A 958 15.21 -49.25 -7.64
C GLU A 958 14.61 -50.46 -8.35
N GLU A 959 13.30 -50.67 -8.20
CA GLU A 959 12.58 -51.74 -8.90
C GLU A 959 12.65 -51.54 -10.43
N ILE A 960 12.41 -50.32 -10.92
CA ILE A 960 12.50 -50.00 -12.36
C ILE A 960 13.93 -50.25 -12.90
N SER A 961 14.96 -49.87 -12.15
CA SER A 961 16.36 -50.08 -12.55
C SER A 961 16.76 -51.56 -12.55
N GLN A 962 16.21 -52.36 -11.63
CA GLN A 962 16.44 -53.82 -11.59
C GLN A 962 15.72 -54.56 -12.72
N ALA A 963 14.58 -54.04 -13.19
CA ALA A 963 13.85 -54.61 -14.32
C ALA A 963 14.59 -54.47 -15.66
N ILE A 964 15.53 -53.53 -15.77
CA ILE A 964 16.35 -53.30 -16.98
C ILE A 964 17.63 -54.13 -16.90
N PRO A 965 17.93 -55.03 -17.85
CA PRO A 965 19.21 -55.74 -17.91
C PRO A 965 20.39 -54.78 -18.02
N ASP A 966 21.50 -55.06 -17.34
CA ASP A 966 22.67 -54.16 -17.33
C ASP A 966 23.27 -53.91 -18.71
N GLU A 967 23.15 -54.86 -19.64
CA GLU A 967 23.59 -54.72 -21.05
C GLU A 967 22.68 -53.80 -21.88
N GLU A 968 21.43 -53.61 -21.46
CA GLU A 968 20.42 -52.77 -22.14
C GLU A 968 20.31 -51.37 -21.51
N LYS A 969 21.03 -51.09 -20.41
CA LYS A 969 21.11 -49.77 -19.79
C LYS A 969 21.96 -48.81 -20.63
N GLY A 970 21.32 -48.18 -21.61
CA GLY A 970 21.92 -47.15 -22.45
C GLY A 970 21.75 -45.72 -21.89
N PRO A 971 22.30 -44.71 -22.59
CA PRO A 971 22.13 -43.30 -22.23
C PRO A 971 20.66 -42.86 -22.05
N TYR A 972 19.72 -43.36 -22.86
CA TYR A 972 18.31 -43.03 -22.73
C TYR A 972 17.69 -43.55 -21.42
N GLN A 973 18.02 -44.78 -21.01
CA GLN A 973 17.55 -45.39 -19.78
C GLN A 973 18.10 -44.67 -18.54
N HIS A 974 19.36 -44.21 -18.59
CA HIS A 974 19.92 -43.40 -17.50
C HIS A 974 19.20 -42.06 -17.33
N VAL A 975 18.89 -41.38 -18.44
CA VAL A 975 18.10 -40.14 -18.40
C VAL A 975 16.70 -40.42 -17.83
N PHE A 976 16.05 -41.50 -18.28
CA PHE A 976 14.73 -41.87 -17.76
C PHE A 976 14.71 -42.11 -16.24
N LEU A 977 15.67 -42.89 -15.72
CA LEU A 977 15.78 -43.13 -14.28
C LEU A 977 16.05 -41.84 -13.50
N GLN A 978 16.88 -40.95 -14.04
CA GLN A 978 17.14 -39.63 -13.44
C GLN A 978 15.88 -38.78 -13.39
N GLU A 979 15.09 -38.77 -14.45
CA GLU A 979 13.82 -38.02 -14.55
C GLU A 979 12.79 -38.52 -13.52
N CYS A 980 12.66 -39.84 -13.34
CA CYS A 980 11.84 -40.43 -12.28
C CYS A 980 12.32 -40.02 -10.88
N GLN A 981 13.64 -39.98 -10.66
CA GLN A 981 14.21 -39.54 -9.38
C GLN A 981 13.94 -38.06 -9.10
N CYS A 982 14.09 -37.19 -10.10
CA CYS A 982 13.75 -35.77 -10.01
C CYS A 982 12.27 -35.57 -9.68
N MET A 983 11.36 -36.30 -10.35
CA MET A 983 9.93 -36.24 -10.05
C MET A 983 9.62 -36.65 -8.60
N ASN A 984 10.24 -37.73 -8.11
CA ASN A 984 10.09 -38.16 -6.71
C ASN A 984 10.55 -37.11 -5.71
N VAL A 985 11.64 -36.37 -6.00
CA VAL A 985 12.10 -35.28 -5.12
C VAL A 985 11.08 -34.15 -5.07
N LEU A 986 10.51 -33.76 -6.21
CA LEU A 986 9.46 -32.74 -6.27
C LEU A 986 8.21 -33.15 -5.50
N VAL A 987 7.65 -34.33 -5.79
CA VAL A 987 6.42 -34.81 -5.14
C VAL A 987 6.63 -35.00 -3.63
N ARG A 988 7.80 -35.47 -3.21
CA ARG A 988 8.15 -35.60 -1.79
C ARG A 988 8.16 -34.24 -1.09
N GLU A 989 8.73 -33.21 -1.71
CA GLU A 989 8.76 -31.86 -1.14
C GLU A 989 7.36 -31.25 -1.05
N ILE A 990 6.54 -31.39 -2.09
CA ILE A 990 5.12 -30.98 -2.07
C ILE A 990 4.41 -31.67 -0.90
N SER A 991 4.48 -33.01 -0.84
CA SER A 991 3.83 -33.81 0.20
C SER A 991 4.28 -33.42 1.60
N ARG A 992 5.60 -33.33 1.83
CA ARG A 992 6.18 -32.92 3.12
C ARG A 992 5.63 -31.58 3.58
N SER A 993 5.71 -30.58 2.69
CA SER A 993 5.30 -29.21 3.01
C SER A 993 3.80 -29.08 3.28
N LEU A 994 2.95 -29.78 2.54
CA LEU A 994 1.49 -29.75 2.74
C LEU A 994 1.07 -30.51 4.01
N VAL A 995 1.72 -31.62 4.34
CA VAL A 995 1.49 -32.34 5.61
C VAL A 995 1.90 -31.48 6.80
N GLU A 996 3.03 -30.78 6.73
CA GLU A 996 3.45 -29.85 7.78
C GLU A 996 2.43 -28.71 7.99
N VAL A 997 1.83 -28.20 6.91
CA VAL A 997 0.76 -27.18 6.95
C VAL A 997 -0.53 -27.75 7.55
N GLU A 998 -0.94 -28.96 7.17
CA GLU A 998 -2.12 -29.63 7.74
C GLU A 998 -1.96 -29.85 9.26
N LEU A 999 -0.78 -30.28 9.69
CA LEU A 999 -0.43 -30.40 11.12
C LEU A 999 -0.41 -29.03 11.82
N GLY A 1000 -0.01 -27.98 11.10
CA GLY A 1000 -0.10 -26.58 11.56
C GLY A 1000 -1.54 -26.13 11.80
N PHE A 1001 -2.45 -26.38 10.86
CA PHE A 1001 -3.88 -26.08 11.01
C PHE A 1001 -4.54 -26.89 12.14
N LYS A 1002 -4.11 -28.15 12.35
CA LYS A 1002 -4.55 -28.98 13.49
C LYS A 1002 -3.99 -28.52 14.84
N GLY A 1003 -3.01 -27.61 14.86
CA GLY A 1003 -2.33 -27.13 16.06
C GLY A 1003 -1.32 -28.12 16.64
N GLU A 1004 -0.95 -29.19 15.91
CA GLU A 1004 0.08 -30.16 16.32
C GLU A 1004 1.50 -29.63 16.05
N LEU A 1005 1.64 -28.74 15.06
CA LEU A 1005 2.85 -27.97 14.77
C LEU A 1005 2.60 -26.47 14.95
N THR A 1006 3.61 -25.75 15.43
CA THR A 1006 3.55 -24.28 15.45
C THR A 1006 3.61 -23.74 14.03
N PHE A 1007 2.61 -22.93 13.65
CA PHE A 1007 2.55 -22.31 12.34
C PHE A 1007 3.77 -21.40 12.12
N SER A 1008 4.56 -21.66 11.07
CA SER A 1008 5.80 -20.95 10.79
C SER A 1008 5.62 -19.95 9.65
N ALA A 1009 6.46 -18.90 9.58
CA ALA A 1009 6.41 -17.92 8.49
C ALA A 1009 6.56 -18.55 7.09
N SER A 1010 7.25 -19.69 6.98
CA SER A 1010 7.33 -20.46 5.73
C SER A 1010 6.02 -21.18 5.38
N MET A 1011 5.26 -21.64 6.37
CA MET A 1011 3.92 -22.22 6.18
C MET A 1011 2.92 -21.14 5.77
N GLU A 1012 2.93 -19.98 6.45
CA GLU A 1012 2.11 -18.81 6.09
C GLU A 1012 2.33 -18.41 4.64
N LYS A 1013 3.61 -18.25 4.25
CA LYS A 1013 3.96 -17.90 2.88
C LYS A 1013 3.52 -18.95 1.87
N LEU A 1014 3.63 -20.24 2.20
CA LEU A 1014 3.20 -21.33 1.32
C LEU A 1014 1.68 -21.30 1.12
N VAL A 1015 0.90 -21.19 2.20
CA VAL A 1015 -0.56 -21.09 2.13
C VAL A 1015 -0.99 -19.85 1.35
N GLU A 1016 -0.32 -18.72 1.56
CA GLU A 1016 -0.57 -17.48 0.85
C GLU A 1016 -0.23 -17.58 -0.65
N ASP A 1017 0.89 -18.22 -1.01
CA ASP A 1017 1.23 -18.48 -2.40
C ASP A 1017 0.16 -19.35 -3.07
N ILE A 1018 -0.32 -20.40 -2.39
CA ILE A 1018 -1.38 -21.29 -2.90
C ILE A 1018 -2.69 -20.53 -3.10
N ARG A 1019 -3.11 -19.77 -2.09
CA ARG A 1019 -4.33 -18.94 -2.12
C ARG A 1019 -4.30 -17.92 -3.26
N MET A 1020 -3.13 -17.37 -3.55
CA MET A 1020 -2.92 -16.41 -4.63
C MET A 1020 -2.65 -17.07 -5.98
N ASN A 1021 -2.88 -18.40 -6.11
CA ASN A 1021 -2.67 -19.19 -7.33
C ASN A 1021 -1.22 -19.10 -7.86
N ARG A 1022 -0.24 -18.96 -6.96
CA ARG A 1022 1.20 -18.93 -7.22
C ARG A 1022 1.84 -20.26 -6.83
N VAL A 1023 2.87 -20.67 -7.56
CA VAL A 1023 3.66 -21.85 -7.20
C VAL A 1023 4.65 -21.47 -6.09
N PRO A 1024 4.62 -22.12 -4.92
CA PRO A 1024 5.57 -21.85 -3.83
C PRO A 1024 7.03 -21.94 -4.27
N ALA A 1025 7.86 -21.03 -3.76
CA ALA A 1025 9.29 -20.96 -4.12
C ALA A 1025 10.09 -22.22 -3.73
N SER A 1026 9.70 -22.90 -2.64
CA SER A 1026 10.29 -24.18 -2.22
C SER A 1026 10.12 -25.26 -3.28
N TRP A 1027 8.92 -25.35 -3.88
CA TRP A 1027 8.61 -26.32 -4.93
C TRP A 1027 9.34 -25.98 -6.23
N MET A 1028 9.37 -24.70 -6.61
CA MET A 1028 10.08 -24.24 -7.81
C MET A 1028 11.59 -24.55 -7.78
N LYS A 1029 12.22 -24.53 -6.60
CA LYS A 1029 13.64 -24.82 -6.43
C LYS A 1029 14.03 -26.26 -6.81
N VAL A 1030 13.10 -27.20 -6.67
CA VAL A 1030 13.29 -28.62 -7.00
C VAL A 1030 12.49 -29.06 -8.23
N SER A 1031 11.81 -28.12 -8.88
CA SER A 1031 10.98 -28.33 -10.08
C SER A 1031 11.74 -28.03 -11.36
N PHE A 1032 11.13 -28.38 -12.49
CA PHE A 1032 11.43 -27.81 -13.80
C PHE A 1032 11.07 -26.31 -13.84
N ALA A 1033 11.75 -25.56 -14.71
CA ALA A 1033 11.46 -24.15 -14.95
C ALA A 1033 10.08 -23.98 -15.59
N SER A 1034 9.22 -23.14 -15.00
CA SER A 1034 7.88 -22.85 -15.51
C SER A 1034 7.44 -21.43 -15.14
N CYS A 1035 6.55 -20.87 -15.96
CA CYS A 1035 5.89 -19.58 -15.72
C CYS A 1035 4.38 -19.76 -15.45
N ARG A 1036 3.94 -21.00 -15.18
CA ARG A 1036 2.53 -21.35 -15.00
C ARG A 1036 1.99 -20.87 -13.65
N PRO A 1037 0.74 -20.37 -13.58
CA PRO A 1037 0.02 -20.26 -12.32
C PRO A 1037 -0.27 -21.65 -11.75
N LEU A 1038 -0.44 -21.73 -10.42
CA LEU A 1038 -0.50 -22.97 -9.64
C LEU A 1038 -1.44 -24.02 -10.25
N GLY A 1039 -2.72 -23.69 -10.48
CA GLY A 1039 -3.68 -24.67 -11.00
C GLY A 1039 -3.32 -25.24 -12.38
N SER A 1040 -2.61 -24.47 -13.22
CA SER A 1040 -2.11 -24.98 -14.52
C SER A 1040 -0.77 -25.70 -14.42
N TRP A 1041 0.01 -25.38 -13.40
CA TRP A 1041 1.27 -26.03 -13.09
C TRP A 1041 1.04 -27.43 -12.50
N ILE A 1042 0.07 -27.60 -11.59
CA ILE A 1042 -0.30 -28.90 -11.03
C ILE A 1042 -0.78 -29.86 -12.13
N ALA A 1043 -1.63 -29.38 -13.04
CA ALA A 1043 -2.04 -30.16 -14.21
C ALA A 1043 -0.84 -30.55 -15.10
N ASP A 1044 0.17 -29.69 -15.21
CA ASP A 1044 1.41 -29.97 -15.94
C ASP A 1044 2.24 -31.06 -15.24
N VAL A 1045 2.38 -30.98 -13.93
CA VAL A 1045 3.06 -31.99 -13.08
C VAL A 1045 2.38 -33.35 -13.24
N LYS A 1046 1.05 -33.42 -13.20
CA LYS A 1046 0.31 -34.67 -13.45
C LYS A 1046 0.60 -35.26 -14.82
N GLN A 1047 0.53 -34.44 -15.87
CA GLN A 1047 0.82 -34.91 -17.24
C GLN A 1047 2.28 -35.36 -17.41
N ARG A 1048 3.23 -34.76 -16.68
CA ARG A 1048 4.63 -35.23 -16.65
C ARG A 1048 4.76 -36.57 -15.93
N PHE A 1049 4.06 -36.72 -14.80
CA PHE A 1049 4.03 -37.98 -14.05
C PHE A 1049 3.44 -39.11 -14.90
N GLU A 1050 2.31 -38.86 -15.57
CA GLU A 1050 1.70 -39.80 -16.53
C GLU A 1050 2.66 -40.17 -17.67
N HIS A 1051 3.38 -39.20 -18.23
CA HIS A 1051 4.36 -39.46 -19.29
C HIS A 1051 5.49 -40.40 -18.83
N LEU A 1052 6.04 -40.17 -17.63
CA LEU A 1052 7.05 -41.06 -17.04
C LEU A 1052 6.47 -42.43 -16.67
N SER A 1053 5.24 -42.46 -16.16
CA SER A 1053 4.52 -43.70 -15.82
C SER A 1053 4.13 -44.53 -17.05
N GLU A 1054 4.03 -43.93 -18.22
CA GLU A 1054 3.88 -44.69 -19.47
C GLU A 1054 5.21 -45.36 -19.86
N TRP A 1055 6.32 -44.66 -19.68
CA TRP A 1055 7.66 -45.18 -19.95
C TRP A 1055 8.07 -46.30 -18.99
N THR A 1056 7.58 -46.31 -17.74
CA THR A 1056 7.82 -47.44 -16.81
C THR A 1056 7.21 -48.76 -17.26
N LYS A 1057 6.20 -48.77 -18.16
CA LYS A 1057 5.56 -50.00 -18.64
C LYS A 1057 6.49 -50.84 -19.54
N GLU A 1058 7.35 -50.17 -20.31
CA GLU A 1058 8.35 -50.80 -21.19
C GLU A 1058 9.71 -50.12 -20.97
N PRO A 1059 10.38 -50.35 -19.82
CA PRO A 1059 11.55 -49.56 -19.42
C PRO A 1059 12.79 -49.80 -20.29
N ASN A 1060 12.86 -50.95 -20.98
CA ASN A 1060 13.96 -51.30 -21.87
C ASN A 1060 13.87 -50.59 -23.23
N ALA A 1061 12.67 -50.14 -23.62
CA ALA A 1061 12.44 -49.51 -24.92
C ALA A 1061 12.33 -47.97 -24.79
N THR A 1062 12.88 -47.26 -25.76
CA THR A 1062 12.65 -45.80 -25.88
C THR A 1062 11.26 -45.57 -26.48
N PRO A 1063 10.44 -44.64 -25.93
CA PRO A 1063 9.14 -44.32 -26.48
C PRO A 1063 9.22 -43.94 -27.95
N LYS A 1064 8.18 -44.30 -28.74
CA LYS A 1064 8.12 -44.00 -30.19
C LYS A 1064 8.30 -42.51 -30.47
N VAL A 1065 7.71 -41.67 -29.63
CA VAL A 1065 7.85 -40.22 -29.64
C VAL A 1065 8.03 -39.75 -28.20
N VAL A 1066 9.09 -39.00 -27.92
CA VAL A 1066 9.37 -38.45 -26.59
C VAL A 1066 8.89 -37.00 -26.53
N ASN A 1067 8.15 -36.65 -25.49
CA ASN A 1067 7.71 -35.26 -25.30
C ASN A 1067 8.77 -34.49 -24.52
N LEU A 1068 9.61 -33.71 -25.23
CA LEU A 1068 10.68 -32.94 -24.61
C LEU A 1068 10.16 -31.94 -23.58
N ALA A 1069 8.96 -31.40 -23.78
CA ALA A 1069 8.38 -30.45 -22.84
C ALA A 1069 8.03 -31.08 -21.49
N ARG A 1070 7.91 -32.41 -21.41
CA ARG A 1070 7.54 -33.14 -20.19
C ARG A 1070 8.72 -33.58 -19.34
N LEU A 1071 9.95 -33.49 -19.85
CA LEU A 1071 11.16 -33.79 -19.10
C LEU A 1071 11.56 -32.61 -18.19
N PHE A 1072 12.19 -32.89 -17.06
CA PHE A 1072 12.86 -31.91 -16.20
C PHE A 1072 14.11 -31.36 -16.88
N SER A 1073 14.91 -32.23 -17.51
CA SER A 1073 16.14 -31.87 -18.22
C SER A 1073 16.13 -32.36 -19.68
N PRO A 1074 15.49 -31.61 -20.60
CA PRO A 1074 15.51 -31.94 -22.03
C PRO A 1074 16.93 -31.98 -22.62
N GLN A 1075 17.88 -31.19 -22.06
CA GLN A 1075 19.28 -31.20 -22.47
C GLN A 1075 19.96 -32.55 -22.20
N SER A 1076 19.63 -33.21 -21.09
CA SER A 1076 20.17 -34.55 -20.77
C SER A 1076 19.74 -35.56 -21.84
N PHE A 1077 18.47 -35.51 -22.25
CA PHE A 1077 17.96 -36.38 -23.32
C PHE A 1077 18.62 -36.09 -24.68
N LEU A 1078 18.82 -34.82 -25.04
CA LEU A 1078 19.53 -34.46 -26.27
C LEU A 1078 21.01 -34.88 -26.24
N THR A 1079 21.65 -34.85 -25.08
CA THR A 1079 23.01 -35.39 -24.89
C THR A 1079 23.03 -36.89 -25.05
N ALA A 1080 22.04 -37.62 -24.53
CA ALA A 1080 21.90 -39.06 -24.75
C ALA A 1080 21.80 -39.41 -26.25
N ILE A 1081 21.11 -38.60 -27.06
CA ILE A 1081 21.11 -38.76 -28.54
C ILE A 1081 22.53 -38.65 -29.12
N LYS A 1082 23.33 -37.69 -28.64
CA LYS A 1082 24.72 -37.52 -29.10
C LYS A 1082 25.61 -38.67 -28.64
N GLU A 1083 25.45 -39.15 -27.42
CA GLU A 1083 26.22 -40.28 -26.86
C GLU A 1083 25.94 -41.57 -27.62
N VAL A 1084 24.67 -41.89 -27.90
CA VAL A 1084 24.31 -43.07 -28.71
C VAL A 1084 24.91 -42.98 -30.11
N CYS A 1085 24.84 -41.81 -30.76
CA CYS A 1085 25.48 -41.60 -32.07
C CYS A 1085 27.02 -41.71 -32.01
N SER A 1086 27.64 -41.14 -30.98
CA SER A 1086 29.08 -41.22 -30.72
C SER A 1086 29.54 -42.67 -30.54
N GLN A 1087 28.78 -43.48 -29.80
CA GLN A 1087 29.05 -44.90 -29.58
C GLN A 1087 28.86 -45.73 -30.87
N GLN A 1088 27.79 -45.49 -31.62
CA GLN A 1088 27.47 -46.23 -32.86
C GLN A 1088 28.44 -45.92 -34.01
N HIS A 1089 28.90 -44.68 -34.12
CA HIS A 1089 29.75 -44.22 -35.23
C HIS A 1089 31.21 -43.95 -34.84
N HIS A 1090 31.58 -44.17 -33.58
CA HIS A 1090 32.92 -43.89 -33.02
C HIS A 1090 33.40 -42.44 -33.26
N LEU A 1091 32.51 -41.47 -33.04
CA LEU A 1091 32.78 -40.03 -33.22
C LEU A 1091 33.02 -39.32 -31.89
N GLU A 1092 33.84 -38.27 -31.87
CA GLU A 1092 34.05 -37.43 -30.67
C GLU A 1092 32.76 -36.66 -30.30
N LEU A 1093 32.27 -36.85 -29.08
CA LEU A 1093 31.03 -36.24 -28.58
C LEU A 1093 31.01 -34.70 -28.74
N ASN A 1094 32.15 -34.04 -28.48
CA ASN A 1094 32.28 -32.57 -28.53
C ASN A 1094 32.09 -31.98 -29.94
N LYS A 1095 32.25 -32.77 -31.00
CA LYS A 1095 32.08 -32.32 -32.40
C LYS A 1095 30.66 -32.59 -32.93
N LEU A 1096 29.81 -33.28 -32.15
CA LEU A 1096 28.45 -33.62 -32.54
C LEU A 1096 27.46 -32.52 -32.15
N ASN A 1097 26.66 -32.10 -33.11
CA ASN A 1097 25.53 -31.20 -32.91
C ASN A 1097 24.21 -31.93 -33.19
N VAL A 1098 23.15 -31.50 -32.50
CA VAL A 1098 21.80 -32.00 -32.78
C VAL A 1098 21.28 -31.28 -34.03
N LEU A 1099 20.95 -32.05 -35.06
CA LEU A 1099 20.22 -31.61 -36.23
C LEU A 1099 18.74 -31.95 -36.08
N THR A 1100 17.88 -30.99 -36.38
CA THR A 1100 16.43 -31.16 -36.37
C THR A 1100 15.87 -31.19 -37.79
N THR A 1101 14.93 -32.09 -38.03
CA THR A 1101 14.13 -32.10 -39.25
C THR A 1101 12.66 -32.24 -38.88
N VAL A 1102 11.84 -31.23 -39.24
CA VAL A 1102 10.40 -31.25 -38.97
C VAL A 1102 9.72 -32.22 -39.91
N THR A 1103 8.94 -33.16 -39.37
CA THR A 1103 8.20 -34.15 -40.17
C THR A 1103 6.82 -33.61 -40.56
N LYS A 1104 6.13 -34.29 -41.49
CA LYS A 1104 4.72 -34.01 -41.84
C LYS A 1104 3.72 -34.85 -41.02
N LYS A 1105 4.20 -35.56 -40.00
CA LYS A 1105 3.46 -36.60 -39.27
C LYS A 1105 3.06 -36.10 -37.89
N ASP A 1106 1.87 -36.49 -37.47
CA ASP A 1106 1.40 -36.34 -36.08
C ASP A 1106 1.80 -37.54 -35.23
N VAL A 1107 1.76 -37.40 -33.91
CA VAL A 1107 2.18 -38.43 -32.94
C VAL A 1107 1.51 -39.79 -33.20
N ALA A 1108 0.21 -39.79 -33.49
CA ALA A 1108 -0.56 -41.01 -33.76
C ALA A 1108 -0.16 -41.73 -35.08
N SER A 1109 0.55 -41.06 -35.98
CA SER A 1109 0.96 -41.60 -37.29
C SER A 1109 2.40 -42.17 -37.30
N ILE A 1110 3.02 -42.27 -36.13
CA ILE A 1110 4.36 -42.83 -35.92
C ILE A 1110 4.23 -44.26 -35.38
N ASP A 1111 4.48 -45.25 -36.24
CA ASP A 1111 4.30 -46.66 -35.88
C ASP A 1111 5.50 -47.29 -35.17
N ALA A 1112 6.71 -46.73 -35.36
CA ALA A 1112 7.98 -47.28 -34.87
C ALA A 1112 8.95 -46.16 -34.42
N PRO A 1113 9.90 -46.45 -33.50
CA PRO A 1113 10.93 -45.49 -33.09
C PRO A 1113 11.86 -45.13 -34.25
N ALA A 1114 12.56 -44.00 -34.13
CA ALA A 1114 13.53 -43.55 -35.13
C ALA A 1114 14.71 -44.53 -35.23
N ARG A 1115 15.20 -44.79 -36.46
CA ARG A 1115 16.38 -45.66 -36.69
C ARG A 1115 17.68 -45.03 -36.18
N GLU A 1116 17.79 -43.71 -36.31
CA GLU A 1116 18.90 -42.90 -35.82
C GLU A 1116 18.33 -41.71 -35.06
N GLY A 1117 18.79 -41.47 -33.84
CA GLY A 1117 18.27 -40.41 -32.97
C GLY A 1117 16.87 -40.70 -32.43
N ALA A 1118 16.03 -39.67 -32.26
CA ALA A 1118 14.71 -39.79 -31.65
C ALA A 1118 13.67 -38.87 -32.31
N PHE A 1119 12.41 -39.31 -32.32
CA PHE A 1119 11.28 -38.44 -32.65
C PHE A 1119 10.83 -37.71 -31.38
N VAL A 1120 10.67 -36.39 -31.48
CA VAL A 1120 10.31 -35.53 -30.35
C VAL A 1120 9.07 -34.69 -30.64
N THR A 1121 8.31 -34.40 -29.59
CA THR A 1121 7.15 -33.50 -29.59
C THR A 1121 7.20 -32.56 -28.40
N GLY A 1122 6.22 -31.65 -28.30
CA GLY A 1122 6.09 -30.67 -27.22
C GLY A 1122 6.69 -29.30 -27.52
N CYS A 1123 7.36 -29.12 -28.66
CA CYS A 1123 7.87 -27.81 -29.05
C CYS A 1123 6.76 -26.95 -29.66
N VAL A 1124 6.69 -25.71 -29.24
CA VAL A 1124 5.73 -24.73 -29.74
C VAL A 1124 6.48 -23.55 -30.33
N LEU A 1125 6.14 -23.15 -31.55
CA LEU A 1125 6.77 -22.04 -32.25
C LEU A 1125 6.13 -20.72 -31.82
N ASP A 1126 6.96 -19.76 -31.44
CA ASP A 1126 6.59 -18.41 -31.02
C ASP A 1126 7.04 -17.39 -32.08
N GLY A 1127 6.16 -16.45 -32.43
CA GLY A 1127 6.43 -15.38 -33.41
C GLY A 1127 6.35 -15.80 -34.89
N ALA A 1128 6.16 -17.08 -35.18
CA ALA A 1128 5.94 -17.61 -36.53
C ALA A 1128 5.04 -18.87 -36.48
N ARG A 1129 4.63 -19.35 -37.67
CA ARG A 1129 3.97 -20.66 -37.83
C ARG A 1129 4.76 -21.56 -38.77
N TRP A 1130 4.52 -22.86 -38.67
CA TRP A 1130 5.05 -23.82 -39.62
C TRP A 1130 4.02 -24.14 -40.70
N ASP A 1131 4.39 -23.94 -41.97
CA ASP A 1131 3.57 -24.42 -43.09
C ASP A 1131 3.85 -25.92 -43.30
N VAL A 1132 2.94 -26.78 -42.82
CA VAL A 1132 3.07 -28.24 -42.91
C VAL A 1132 3.11 -28.74 -44.36
N GLN A 1133 2.36 -28.08 -45.26
CA GLN A 1133 2.32 -28.46 -46.68
C GLN A 1133 3.62 -28.05 -47.37
N GLY A 1134 4.02 -26.79 -47.19
CA GLY A 1134 5.22 -26.18 -47.77
C GLY A 1134 6.54 -26.60 -47.12
N GLY A 1135 6.52 -27.14 -45.89
CA GLY A 1135 7.69 -27.59 -45.14
C GLY A 1135 8.67 -26.46 -44.80
N CYS A 1136 8.16 -25.25 -44.51
CA CYS A 1136 8.97 -24.08 -44.17
C CYS A 1136 8.25 -23.14 -43.20
N LEU A 1137 9.02 -22.21 -42.63
CA LEU A 1137 8.50 -21.11 -41.82
C LEU A 1137 7.59 -20.17 -42.63
N ALA A 1138 6.51 -19.74 -41.98
CA ALA A 1138 5.56 -18.76 -42.48
C ALA A 1138 5.15 -17.80 -41.35
N GLU A 1139 4.58 -16.66 -41.69
CA GLU A 1139 4.08 -15.69 -40.70
C GLU A 1139 2.88 -16.24 -39.94
N SER A 1140 2.80 -15.94 -38.64
CA SER A 1140 1.67 -16.31 -37.78
C SER A 1140 0.37 -15.69 -38.27
N LYS A 1141 -0.76 -16.37 -38.06
CA LYS A 1141 -2.07 -15.76 -38.32
C LYS A 1141 -2.39 -14.76 -37.21
N PRO A 1142 -3.19 -13.71 -37.47
CA PRO A 1142 -3.63 -12.79 -36.42
C PRO A 1142 -4.23 -13.54 -35.22
N LYS A 1143 -3.84 -13.15 -34.00
CA LYS A 1143 -4.31 -13.69 -32.70
C LYS A 1143 -3.87 -15.14 -32.39
N GLU A 1144 -3.10 -15.76 -33.28
CA GLU A 1144 -2.40 -17.02 -33.01
C GLU A 1144 -1.01 -16.72 -32.45
N LEU A 1145 -0.89 -16.71 -31.12
CA LEU A 1145 0.37 -16.38 -30.43
C LEU A 1145 1.43 -17.47 -30.56
N PHE A 1146 0.98 -18.72 -30.60
CA PHE A 1146 1.81 -19.90 -30.51
C PHE A 1146 1.32 -20.95 -31.50
N PHE A 1147 2.24 -21.64 -32.17
CA PHE A 1147 1.92 -22.71 -33.12
C PHE A 1147 2.52 -24.04 -32.65
N PRO A 1148 1.72 -25.08 -32.34
CA PRO A 1148 2.25 -26.38 -31.93
C PRO A 1148 2.98 -27.04 -33.11
N MET A 1149 4.25 -27.40 -32.91
CA MET A 1149 5.04 -28.00 -33.98
C MET A 1149 4.63 -29.47 -34.21
N PRO A 1150 4.63 -29.94 -35.47
CA PRO A 1150 4.55 -31.37 -35.78
C PRO A 1150 5.73 -32.14 -35.18
N VAL A 1151 5.69 -33.47 -35.25
CA VAL A 1151 6.79 -34.31 -34.74
C VAL A 1151 8.11 -33.92 -35.40
N ILE A 1152 9.14 -33.69 -34.59
CA ILE A 1152 10.48 -33.29 -35.03
C ILE A 1152 11.41 -34.50 -34.89
N HIS A 1153 12.19 -34.77 -35.92
CA HIS A 1153 13.25 -35.77 -35.86
C HIS A 1153 14.55 -35.10 -35.41
N CYS A 1154 15.07 -35.52 -34.26
CA CYS A 1154 16.35 -35.07 -33.72
C CYS A 1154 17.41 -36.15 -33.93
N LYS A 1155 18.48 -35.82 -34.64
CA LYS A 1155 19.64 -36.71 -34.85
C LYS A 1155 20.94 -35.98 -34.58
N ALA A 1156 21.98 -36.68 -34.15
CA ALA A 1156 23.30 -36.08 -33.95
C ALA A 1156 24.17 -36.25 -35.22
N SER A 1157 24.88 -35.21 -35.63
CA SER A 1157 25.87 -35.27 -36.72
C SER A 1157 26.99 -34.24 -36.54
N LEU A 1158 28.04 -34.37 -37.35
CA LEU A 1158 29.08 -33.35 -37.48
C LEU A 1158 28.52 -32.07 -38.11
N GLU A 1159 29.13 -30.94 -37.75
CA GLU A 1159 28.74 -29.60 -38.17
C GLU A 1159 28.98 -29.42 -39.68
N THR A 1160 27.91 -29.43 -40.48
CA THR A 1160 27.95 -29.00 -41.89
C THR A 1160 27.84 -27.48 -41.96
N LYS A 1161 28.82 -26.82 -42.60
CA LYS A 1161 28.72 -25.39 -42.92
C LYS A 1161 27.46 -25.16 -43.76
N ASN A 1162 26.51 -24.37 -43.24
CA ASN A 1162 25.31 -23.97 -43.97
C ASN A 1162 25.70 -22.92 -45.01
N GLU A 1163 25.97 -23.33 -46.25
CA GLU A 1163 26.40 -22.41 -47.33
C GLU A 1163 25.23 -21.68 -48.03
N ASP A 1164 23.97 -22.08 -47.81
CA ASP A 1164 22.85 -21.66 -48.70
C ASP A 1164 21.83 -20.64 -48.13
N GLY A 1165 21.96 -20.12 -46.91
CA GLY A 1165 21.03 -19.08 -46.38
C GLY A 1165 19.54 -19.46 -46.28
N SER A 1166 19.17 -20.70 -46.63
CA SER A 1166 17.80 -21.25 -46.72
C SER A 1166 17.31 -21.89 -45.41
N THR A 1167 18.16 -21.86 -44.37
CA THR A 1167 17.90 -22.44 -43.06
C THR A 1167 18.03 -21.36 -41.99
N TYR A 1168 16.98 -21.20 -41.19
CA TYR A 1168 16.99 -20.39 -39.98
C TYR A 1168 17.41 -21.25 -38.79
N ILE A 1169 18.37 -20.76 -38.01
CA ILE A 1169 18.79 -21.38 -36.76
C ILE A 1169 17.89 -20.82 -35.65
N CYS A 1170 16.86 -21.58 -35.29
CA CYS A 1170 15.86 -21.20 -34.31
C CYS A 1170 16.31 -21.61 -32.90
N PRO A 1171 16.44 -20.69 -31.94
CA PRO A 1171 16.75 -21.04 -30.56
C PRO A 1171 15.55 -21.71 -29.88
N VAL A 1172 15.82 -22.76 -29.10
CA VAL A 1172 14.81 -23.49 -28.33
C VAL A 1172 15.01 -23.20 -26.84
N TYR A 1173 13.94 -22.81 -26.16
CA TYR A 1173 13.92 -22.48 -24.73
C TYR A 1173 12.93 -23.35 -23.95
N LEU A 1174 13.17 -23.55 -22.65
CA LEU A 1174 12.22 -24.25 -21.78
C LEU A 1174 10.95 -23.40 -21.60
N THR A 1175 11.09 -22.09 -21.40
CA THR A 1175 9.96 -21.21 -21.07
C THR A 1175 9.96 -19.93 -21.91
N VAL A 1176 8.86 -19.19 -21.83
CA VAL A 1176 8.71 -17.86 -22.45
C VAL A 1176 9.67 -16.79 -21.92
N GLN A 1177 10.35 -17.01 -20.78
CA GLN A 1177 11.38 -16.11 -20.27
C GLN A 1177 12.65 -16.11 -21.14
N ARG A 1178 12.85 -17.15 -21.96
CA ARG A 1178 14.04 -17.33 -22.83
C ARG A 1178 15.33 -17.22 -22.03
N GLY A 1179 16.36 -16.52 -22.53
CA GLY A 1179 17.62 -16.20 -21.85
C GLY A 1179 18.21 -17.38 -21.05
N PRO A 1180 18.01 -17.42 -19.71
CA PRO A 1180 18.54 -18.48 -18.83
C PRO A 1180 18.01 -19.89 -19.14
N THR A 1181 16.89 -20.02 -19.86
CA THR A 1181 16.22 -21.29 -20.13
C THR A 1181 16.58 -21.91 -21.49
N PHE A 1182 17.69 -21.50 -22.10
CA PHE A 1182 18.12 -22.02 -23.39
C PHE A 1182 18.43 -23.52 -23.35
N VAL A 1183 17.95 -24.27 -24.36
CA VAL A 1183 18.16 -25.71 -24.49
C VAL A 1183 19.14 -26.03 -25.61
N PHE A 1184 18.78 -25.69 -26.86
CA PHE A 1184 19.59 -25.97 -28.05
C PHE A 1184 19.13 -25.14 -29.27
N ASN A 1185 19.82 -25.27 -30.40
CA ASN A 1185 19.45 -24.63 -31.66
C ASN A 1185 18.82 -25.63 -32.64
N ALA A 1186 17.60 -25.37 -33.09
CA ALA A 1186 16.87 -26.15 -34.10
C ALA A 1186 17.03 -25.52 -35.50
N GLN A 1187 17.29 -26.34 -36.51
CA GLN A 1187 17.38 -25.93 -37.91
C GLN A 1187 16.00 -26.00 -38.57
N LEU A 1188 15.49 -24.84 -38.99
CA LEU A 1188 14.18 -24.69 -39.63
C LEU A 1188 14.35 -24.16 -41.06
N ARG A 1189 13.62 -24.74 -42.02
CA ARG A 1189 13.65 -24.27 -43.41
C ARG A 1189 12.89 -22.95 -43.55
N THR A 1190 13.42 -22.01 -44.32
CA THR A 1190 12.80 -20.71 -44.58
C THR A 1190 12.88 -20.32 -46.06
N LYS A 1191 11.86 -19.63 -46.56
CA LYS A 1191 11.87 -18.96 -47.87
C LYS A 1191 12.34 -17.50 -47.79
N MET A 1192 12.21 -16.87 -46.61
CA MET A 1192 12.64 -15.51 -46.33
C MET A 1192 14.06 -15.50 -45.74
N PRO A 1193 14.81 -14.38 -45.84
CA PRO A 1193 16.13 -14.27 -45.22
C PRO A 1193 16.07 -14.54 -43.70
N PRO A 1194 17.02 -15.30 -43.13
CA PRO A 1194 17.05 -15.61 -41.69
C PRO A 1194 16.96 -14.37 -40.78
N ALA A 1195 17.52 -13.24 -41.22
CA ALA A 1195 17.47 -11.97 -40.50
C ALA A 1195 16.04 -11.49 -40.16
N LYS A 1196 15.05 -11.78 -41.03
CA LYS A 1196 13.64 -11.45 -40.74
C LYS A 1196 13.13 -12.16 -39.48
N TRP A 1197 13.50 -13.43 -39.30
CA TRP A 1197 13.05 -14.24 -38.17
C TRP A 1197 13.82 -13.93 -36.88
N VAL A 1198 15.10 -13.56 -37.00
CA VAL A 1198 15.88 -12.99 -35.88
C VAL A 1198 15.22 -11.70 -35.39
N LEU A 1199 14.92 -10.78 -36.31
CA LEU A 1199 14.25 -9.52 -35.98
C LEU A 1199 12.84 -9.73 -35.42
N GLY A 1200 12.09 -10.71 -35.96
CA GLY A 1200 10.78 -11.11 -35.45
C GLY A 1200 10.82 -11.78 -34.07
N GLY A 1201 12.01 -12.06 -33.53
CA GLY A 1201 12.19 -12.71 -32.23
C GLY A 1201 11.63 -14.13 -32.21
N VAL A 1202 11.71 -14.86 -33.33
CA VAL A 1202 11.15 -16.21 -33.47
C VAL A 1202 11.94 -17.20 -32.63
N ALA A 1203 11.24 -18.01 -31.84
CA ALA A 1203 11.87 -19.04 -31.01
C ALA A 1203 10.94 -20.24 -30.87
N MET A 1204 11.49 -21.39 -30.50
CA MET A 1204 10.69 -22.53 -30.05
C MET A 1204 10.69 -22.59 -28.53
N ILE A 1205 9.54 -22.88 -27.95
CA ILE A 1205 9.31 -22.89 -26.51
C ILE A 1205 8.68 -24.22 -26.14
N LEU A 1206 9.18 -24.85 -25.07
CA LEU A 1206 8.67 -26.13 -24.59
C LEU A 1206 7.48 -25.96 -23.63
N ASP A 1207 7.53 -24.96 -22.75
CA ASP A 1207 6.44 -24.61 -21.84
C ASP A 1207 5.95 -23.17 -22.06
N VAL A 1208 4.74 -23.07 -22.62
CA VAL A 1208 4.06 -21.80 -22.95
C VAL A 1208 2.97 -21.40 -21.96
N GLY A 1209 2.83 -22.10 -20.83
CA GLY A 1209 1.92 -21.71 -19.73
C GLY A 1209 0.49 -21.38 -20.15
N GLY A 1210 -0.36 -22.40 -20.35
CA GLY A 1210 -1.80 -22.21 -20.53
C GLY A 1210 -2.28 -21.74 -21.92
N ALA A 1211 -1.44 -21.84 -22.95
CA ALA A 1211 -1.81 -21.54 -24.34
C ALA A 1211 -2.47 -22.70 -25.12
N ALA A 1212 -3.02 -23.71 -24.43
CA ALA A 1212 -3.83 -24.77 -25.02
C ALA A 1212 -5.26 -24.74 -24.47
#